data_AF-A0A9D2FPG7-F1
#
_entry.id   AF-A0A9D2FPG7-F1
#
_cell.length_a   1.000
_cell.length_b   1.000
_cell.length_c   1.000
_cell.angle_alpha   90.00
_cell.angle_beta   90.00
_cell.angle_gamma   90.00
#
_symmetry.space_group_name_H-M   'P 1'
#
loop_
_entity.id
_entity.type
_entity.pdbx_description
1 polymer ?
#
loop_
_entity_poly.entity_id
_entity_poly.type
_entity_poly.pdbx_seq_one_letter_code
_entity_poly.pdbx_strand_id
1 'polypeptide(L)'
;MKNFLYGILVFLTAAILVAGSVLWAQFAPVPMGAAIAMTAVGATGISAAIAVNLILTRRKYHAMLNGDMGEMQEHYDRIREHIRKDPAAARKEILRTAHLCRLYAAALLLCAVLLVCGVPQLLTRIPITAEDDRFFLLILPALALTGMLFMPLIRVFLPFERTSSDEQKMRRLTLIEKDKTPFLYALAQQAADATSCRKPFLLFLETTMEHTFAVGENNGVMEILVSPVYLALLTQKEIYAVLLHEFAHIVHKDPKTSRRLIGITQSFSKLPLFYSFFHTLLNMESDAYLTYASPLLEAEADKVSAQKYAQTAIDAFAKSAFLLECFRFPCRELNYELYASETPVTDYFERYIAYADNFLHTHEDTLRPILMRMLPSRRDSHPTLRMRMEAAGIDSYDISAREEDEAFRGEVSRLVAASSALVGNDLFYNWKEAHQDCYVDCNEEIAAFEEAYAQNNADEYLWTQAIRRYFVLDKERMISMTDEALADAERKTDARRFRCIYLAMTDDPRAVEEMRALLYDDPLLAEHMIELYMGTVLRTGDEALLARIRAEQPVMAERARDAMKAYMKLRIKPKNLCSCNLSAARIAAMQKVACRLAVPEISEIRIASVAHDPRRNIYLLGARFRQAADADKEQALSKAFSCLSNYCDTLTDGTNLYLFHVYPKDVPLWNTLTSVGTKLN
;
A
#
# COMPACT_ATOMS: atom_id res chain seq x y z
N MET A 1 7.33 -24.57 16.99
CA MET A 1 8.19 -25.78 17.00
C MET A 1 8.83 -26.07 15.63
N LYS A 2 8.08 -26.14 14.51
CA LYS A 2 8.66 -26.34 13.16
C LYS A 2 9.72 -25.30 12.76
N ASN A 3 9.49 -24.00 12.94
CA ASN A 3 10.49 -22.95 12.64
C ASN A 3 11.75 -23.03 13.53
N PHE A 4 11.62 -23.52 14.76
CA PHE A 4 12.74 -23.71 15.67
C PHE A 4 13.58 -24.91 15.26
N LEU A 5 12.93 -26.05 14.99
CA LEU A 5 13.57 -27.25 14.42
C LEU A 5 14.19 -26.98 13.04
N TYR A 6 13.57 -26.12 12.25
CA TYR A 6 14.05 -25.74 10.92
C TYR A 6 15.18 -24.71 10.99
N GLY A 7 15.10 -23.73 11.88
CA GLY A 7 16.21 -22.84 12.21
C GLY A 7 17.41 -23.63 12.73
N ILE A 8 17.16 -24.65 13.55
CA ILE A 8 18.15 -25.62 13.99
C ILE A 8 18.66 -26.45 12.82
N LEU A 9 17.82 -26.93 11.91
CA LEU A 9 18.26 -27.71 10.74
C LEU A 9 19.09 -26.87 9.77
N VAL A 10 18.73 -25.61 9.54
CA VAL A 10 19.48 -24.65 8.71
C VAL A 10 20.79 -24.29 9.39
N PHE A 11 20.77 -23.99 10.68
CA PHE A 11 21.95 -23.74 11.48
C PHE A 11 22.86 -24.97 11.50
N LEU A 12 22.32 -26.17 11.66
CA LEU A 12 23.06 -27.43 11.62
C LEU A 12 23.57 -27.73 10.21
N THR A 13 22.81 -27.50 9.15
CA THR A 13 23.26 -27.76 7.77
C THR A 13 24.35 -26.77 7.38
N ALA A 14 24.20 -25.49 7.73
CA ALA A 14 25.24 -24.49 7.59
C ALA A 14 26.45 -24.89 8.47
N ALA A 15 26.25 -25.21 9.74
CA ALA A 15 27.31 -25.64 10.65
C ALA A 15 27.98 -26.94 10.21
N ILE A 16 27.28 -27.87 9.55
CA ILE A 16 27.83 -29.12 9.01
C ILE A 16 28.56 -28.84 7.69
N LEU A 17 28.07 -27.96 6.83
CA LEU A 17 28.81 -27.49 5.66
C LEU A 17 30.08 -26.75 6.08
N VAL A 18 29.99 -25.94 7.14
CA VAL A 18 31.07 -25.11 7.69
C VAL A 18 32.07 -25.97 8.44
N ALA A 19 31.64 -26.77 9.41
CA ALA A 19 32.49 -27.72 10.13
C ALA A 19 33.04 -28.76 9.16
N GLY A 20 32.23 -29.26 8.22
CA GLY A 20 32.66 -30.17 7.17
C GLY A 20 33.69 -29.56 6.24
N SER A 21 33.58 -28.28 5.85
CA SER A 21 34.59 -27.62 5.01
C SER A 21 35.85 -27.25 5.79
N VAL A 22 35.74 -26.91 7.08
CA VAL A 22 36.90 -26.70 7.98
C VAL A 22 37.61 -28.02 8.28
N LEU A 23 36.88 -29.09 8.57
CA LEU A 23 37.42 -30.44 8.76
C LEU A 23 38.01 -30.97 7.45
N TRP A 24 37.35 -30.76 6.31
CA TRP A 24 37.91 -31.09 5.00
C TRP A 24 39.17 -30.26 4.73
N ALA A 25 39.21 -28.98 5.13
CA ALA A 25 40.39 -28.15 5.01
C ALA A 25 41.57 -28.67 5.85
N GLN A 26 41.30 -29.24 7.03
CA GLN A 26 42.31 -29.78 7.94
C GLN A 26 42.75 -31.20 7.59
N PHE A 27 41.84 -32.06 7.10
CA PHE A 27 42.07 -33.50 6.97
C PHE A 27 42.17 -34.01 5.52
N ALA A 28 41.82 -33.19 4.53
CA ALA A 28 41.97 -33.51 3.11
C ALA A 28 42.85 -32.45 2.43
N PRO A 29 44.20 -32.55 2.51
CA PRO A 29 45.09 -31.57 1.91
C PRO A 29 44.90 -31.54 0.39
N VAL A 30 44.31 -30.45 -0.10
CA VAL A 30 44.12 -30.21 -1.52
C VAL A 30 45.45 -29.73 -2.12
N PRO A 31 45.83 -30.15 -3.34
CA PRO A 31 46.99 -29.57 -4.03
C PRO A 31 46.89 -28.04 -4.10
N MET A 32 48.02 -27.34 -3.94
CA MET A 32 48.07 -25.87 -3.92
C MET A 32 47.34 -25.24 -5.12
N GLY A 33 47.55 -25.80 -6.32
CA GLY A 33 46.90 -25.33 -7.54
C GLY A 33 45.38 -25.39 -7.47
N ALA A 34 44.81 -26.42 -6.83
CA ALA A 34 43.36 -26.55 -6.66
C ALA A 34 42.82 -25.60 -5.58
N ALA A 35 43.54 -25.36 -4.48
CA ALA A 35 43.15 -24.36 -3.47
C ALA A 35 43.15 -22.92 -4.05
N ILE A 36 44.16 -22.59 -4.86
CA ILE A 36 44.23 -21.33 -5.61
C ILE A 36 43.05 -21.24 -6.58
N ALA A 37 42.79 -22.30 -7.36
CA ALA A 37 41.69 -22.31 -8.33
C ALA A 37 40.33 -22.13 -7.65
N MET A 38 40.06 -22.84 -6.56
CA MET A 38 38.80 -22.71 -5.81
C MET A 38 38.59 -21.30 -5.26
N THR A 39 39.62 -20.72 -4.64
CA THR A 39 39.59 -19.34 -4.13
C THR A 39 39.36 -18.34 -5.26
N ALA A 40 40.12 -18.46 -6.35
CA ALA A 40 40.04 -17.56 -7.48
C ALA A 40 38.66 -17.63 -8.15
N VAL A 41 38.14 -18.83 -8.39
CA VAL A 41 36.80 -19.03 -9.00
C VAL A 41 35.70 -18.54 -8.07
N GLY A 42 35.79 -18.85 -6.77
CA GLY A 42 34.81 -18.39 -5.78
C GLY A 42 34.77 -16.87 -5.64
N ALA A 43 35.94 -16.24 -5.44
CA ALA A 43 36.05 -14.79 -5.30
C ALA A 43 35.63 -14.06 -6.59
N THR A 44 36.16 -14.49 -7.73
CA THR A 44 35.84 -13.87 -9.04
C THR A 44 34.36 -14.04 -9.37
N GLY A 45 33.79 -15.21 -9.10
CA GLY A 45 32.36 -15.47 -9.34
C GLY A 45 31.45 -14.57 -8.50
N ILE A 46 31.75 -14.41 -7.20
CA ILE A 46 31.00 -13.51 -6.31
C ILE A 46 31.15 -12.05 -6.74
N SER A 47 32.38 -11.59 -6.99
CA SER A 47 32.64 -10.22 -7.44
C SER A 47 31.97 -9.93 -8.79
N ALA A 48 32.02 -10.85 -9.74
CA ALA A 48 31.33 -10.74 -11.02
C ALA A 48 29.82 -10.68 -10.84
N ALA A 49 29.24 -11.54 -9.99
CA ALA A 49 27.81 -11.53 -9.68
C ALA A 49 27.37 -10.18 -9.11
N ILE A 50 28.11 -9.62 -8.14
CA ILE A 50 27.84 -8.29 -7.58
C ILE A 50 27.91 -7.22 -8.68
N ALA A 51 29.00 -7.20 -9.46
CA ALA A 51 29.20 -6.19 -10.49
C ALA A 51 28.10 -6.24 -11.56
N VAL A 52 27.80 -7.44 -12.08
CA VAL A 52 26.73 -7.66 -13.06
C VAL A 52 25.38 -7.26 -12.47
N ASN A 53 25.07 -7.69 -11.25
CA ASN A 53 23.81 -7.37 -10.60
C ASN A 53 23.63 -5.85 -10.41
N LEU A 54 24.65 -5.13 -9.96
CA LEU A 54 24.61 -3.67 -9.81
C LEU A 54 24.49 -2.96 -11.17
N ILE A 55 25.24 -3.40 -12.19
CA ILE A 55 25.19 -2.81 -13.54
C ILE A 55 23.81 -3.01 -14.16
N LEU A 56 23.27 -4.24 -14.14
CA LEU A 56 21.98 -4.56 -14.73
C LEU A 56 20.83 -3.88 -13.97
N THR A 57 20.89 -3.86 -12.64
CA THR A 57 19.94 -3.13 -11.80
C THR A 57 19.96 -1.65 -12.13
N ARG A 58 21.14 -1.02 -12.15
CA ARG A 58 21.27 0.40 -12.50
C ARG A 58 20.78 0.68 -13.90
N ARG A 59 21.08 -0.18 -14.88
CA ARG A 59 20.59 -0.05 -16.25
C ARG A 59 19.06 -0.15 -16.31
N LYS A 60 18.46 -1.10 -15.61
CA LYS A 60 17.00 -1.29 -15.55
C LYS A 60 16.32 -0.09 -14.87
N TYR A 61 16.79 0.34 -13.69
CA TYR A 61 16.27 1.52 -13.02
C TYR A 61 16.48 2.79 -13.84
N HIS A 62 17.62 2.95 -14.52
CA HIS A 62 17.84 4.09 -15.40
C HIS A 62 16.88 4.08 -16.58
N ALA A 63 16.65 2.92 -17.21
CA ALA A 63 15.65 2.77 -18.26
C ALA A 63 14.24 3.06 -17.73
N MET A 64 13.94 2.67 -16.48
CA MET A 64 12.64 2.95 -15.87
C MET A 64 12.44 4.43 -15.53
N LEU A 65 13.46 5.07 -14.95
CA LEU A 65 13.35 6.46 -14.52
C LEU A 65 13.43 7.43 -15.70
N ASN A 66 14.17 7.09 -16.75
CA ASN A 66 14.44 8.00 -17.87
C ASN A 66 13.80 7.55 -19.20
N GLY A 67 13.08 6.43 -19.22
CA GLY A 67 12.32 6.01 -20.40
C GLY A 67 11.14 6.93 -20.68
N ASP A 68 10.70 6.97 -21.93
CA ASP A 68 9.47 7.67 -22.31
C ASP A 68 8.25 6.99 -21.67
N MET A 69 7.34 7.77 -21.06
CA MET A 69 6.17 7.21 -20.37
C MET A 69 5.18 6.58 -21.36
N GLY A 70 5.14 7.05 -22.61
CA GLY A 70 4.34 6.44 -23.68
C GLY A 70 4.88 5.07 -24.06
N GLU A 71 6.18 4.95 -24.30
CA GLU A 71 6.84 3.66 -24.59
C GLU A 71 6.63 2.64 -23.46
N MET A 72 6.67 3.10 -22.20
CA MET A 72 6.37 2.26 -21.05
C MET A 72 4.92 1.78 -21.05
N GLN A 73 3.98 2.68 -21.31
CA GLN A 73 2.57 2.33 -21.38
C GLN A 73 2.32 1.29 -22.47
N GLU A 74 2.86 1.50 -23.67
CA GLU A 74 2.75 0.52 -24.75
C GLU A 74 3.39 -0.83 -24.39
N HIS A 75 4.51 -0.83 -23.67
CA HIS A 75 5.12 -2.06 -23.19
C HIS A 75 4.20 -2.83 -22.24
N TYR A 76 3.55 -2.15 -21.30
CA TYR A 76 2.58 -2.76 -20.40
C TYR A 76 1.31 -3.23 -21.11
N ASP A 77 0.82 -2.47 -22.10
CA ASP A 77 -0.32 -2.88 -22.92
C ASP A 77 0.02 -4.16 -23.73
N ARG A 78 1.23 -4.26 -24.31
CA ARG A 78 1.68 -5.50 -24.97
C ARG A 78 1.77 -6.69 -24.02
N ILE A 79 2.28 -6.48 -22.81
CA ILE A 79 2.35 -7.54 -21.78
C ILE A 79 0.93 -7.99 -21.41
N ARG A 80 0.01 -7.06 -21.21
CA ARG A 80 -1.40 -7.36 -20.90
C ARG A 80 -2.03 -8.21 -21.98
N GLU A 81 -1.94 -7.80 -23.26
CA GLU A 81 -2.54 -8.55 -24.36
C GLU A 81 -1.90 -9.95 -24.51
N HIS A 82 -0.60 -10.08 -24.29
CA HIS A 82 0.08 -11.39 -24.27
C HIS A 82 -0.46 -12.31 -23.17
N ILE A 83 -0.56 -11.82 -21.94
CA ILE A 83 -1.10 -12.59 -20.80
C ILE A 83 -2.55 -12.96 -21.02
N ARG A 84 -3.38 -12.01 -21.50
CA ARG A 84 -4.80 -12.26 -21.72
C ARG A 84 -5.07 -13.28 -22.83
N LYS A 85 -4.21 -13.32 -23.85
CA LYS A 85 -4.33 -14.27 -24.95
C LYS A 85 -4.03 -15.71 -24.52
N ASP A 86 -3.02 -15.92 -23.67
CA ASP A 86 -2.65 -17.25 -23.16
C ASP A 86 -2.09 -17.17 -21.74
N PRO A 87 -2.95 -17.16 -20.71
CA PRO A 87 -2.52 -17.04 -19.32
C PRO A 87 -1.70 -18.26 -18.87
N ALA A 88 -1.95 -19.44 -19.45
CA ALA A 88 -1.20 -20.65 -19.13
C ALA A 88 0.24 -20.59 -19.65
N ALA A 89 0.45 -20.08 -20.86
CA ALA A 89 1.79 -19.83 -21.40
C ALA A 89 2.53 -18.75 -20.60
N ALA A 90 1.87 -17.62 -20.30
CA ALA A 90 2.45 -16.57 -19.48
C ALA A 90 2.85 -17.08 -18.08
N ARG A 91 2.02 -17.92 -17.46
CA ARG A 91 2.35 -18.60 -16.20
C ARG A 91 3.60 -19.48 -16.33
N LYS A 92 3.77 -20.19 -17.44
CA LYS A 92 4.96 -21.01 -17.70
C LYS A 92 6.20 -20.14 -17.87
N GLU A 93 6.07 -18.99 -18.53
CA GLU A 93 7.16 -18.02 -18.71
C GLU A 93 7.66 -17.47 -17.37
N ILE A 94 6.76 -16.98 -16.52
CA ILE A 94 7.17 -16.47 -15.21
C ILE A 94 7.77 -17.55 -14.30
N LEU A 95 7.25 -18.79 -14.38
CA LEU A 95 7.86 -19.91 -13.65
C LEU A 95 9.26 -20.21 -14.18
N ARG A 96 9.52 -20.08 -15.50
CA ARG A 96 10.87 -20.17 -16.05
C ARG A 96 11.77 -19.06 -15.51
N THR A 97 11.30 -17.82 -15.41
CA THR A 97 12.04 -16.72 -14.77
C THR A 97 12.37 -17.06 -13.32
N ALA A 98 11.41 -17.57 -12.55
CA ALA A 98 11.64 -18.03 -11.18
C ALA A 98 12.66 -19.19 -11.10
N HIS A 99 12.69 -20.09 -12.09
CA HIS A 99 13.72 -21.13 -12.20
C HIS A 99 15.10 -20.57 -12.55
N LEU A 100 15.20 -19.56 -13.42
CA LEU A 100 16.47 -18.87 -13.70
C LEU A 100 17.01 -18.16 -12.45
N CYS A 101 16.13 -17.50 -11.70
CA CYS A 101 16.45 -16.91 -10.40
C CYS A 101 17.00 -17.95 -9.41
N ARG A 102 16.40 -19.15 -9.36
CA ARG A 102 16.90 -20.28 -8.55
C ARG A 102 18.29 -20.75 -8.99
N LEU A 103 18.50 -20.90 -10.29
CA LEU A 103 19.78 -21.32 -10.84
C LEU A 103 20.88 -20.30 -10.55
N TYR A 104 20.57 -19.00 -10.64
CA TYR A 104 21.49 -17.93 -10.26
C TYR A 104 21.85 -18.00 -8.78
N ALA A 105 20.87 -18.17 -7.88
CA ALA A 105 21.13 -18.33 -6.45
C ALA A 105 22.02 -19.56 -6.18
N ALA A 106 21.77 -20.69 -6.86
CA ALA A 106 22.57 -21.91 -6.74
C ALA A 106 24.01 -21.72 -7.22
N ALA A 107 24.22 -21.02 -8.33
CA ALA A 107 25.54 -20.68 -8.82
C ALA A 107 26.30 -19.78 -7.83
N LEU A 108 25.63 -18.79 -7.25
CA LEU A 108 26.24 -17.89 -6.26
C LEU A 108 26.62 -18.64 -4.97
N LEU A 109 25.78 -19.56 -4.51
CA LEU A 109 26.11 -20.44 -3.38
C LEU A 109 27.31 -21.33 -3.69
N LEU A 110 27.39 -21.91 -4.89
CA LEU A 110 28.54 -22.70 -5.30
C LEU A 110 29.84 -21.86 -5.24
N CYS A 111 29.81 -20.62 -5.72
CA CYS A 111 30.96 -19.71 -5.61
C CYS A 111 31.34 -19.44 -4.14
N ALA A 112 30.36 -19.26 -3.24
CA ALA A 112 30.60 -19.08 -1.81
C ALA A 112 31.23 -20.31 -1.16
N VAL A 113 30.73 -21.52 -1.48
CA VAL A 113 31.30 -22.78 -1.00
C VAL A 113 32.74 -22.96 -1.49
N LEU A 114 33.01 -22.68 -2.77
CA LEU A 114 34.37 -22.74 -3.33
C LEU A 114 35.32 -21.78 -2.60
N LEU A 115 34.85 -20.57 -2.28
CA LEU A 115 35.63 -19.58 -1.52
C LEU A 115 35.92 -20.06 -0.10
N VAL A 116 34.91 -20.59 0.61
CA VAL A 116 35.07 -21.12 1.97
C VAL A 116 35.97 -22.35 2.02
N CYS A 117 35.96 -23.19 1.01
CA CYS A 117 36.85 -24.34 0.94
C CYS A 117 38.28 -23.97 0.54
N GLY A 118 38.46 -22.96 -0.32
CA GLY A 118 39.77 -22.54 -0.85
C GLY A 118 40.58 -21.67 0.11
N VAL A 119 39.96 -20.68 0.76
CA VAL A 119 40.65 -19.68 1.60
C VAL A 119 41.38 -20.34 2.79
N PRO A 120 40.76 -21.23 3.59
CA PRO A 120 41.43 -21.88 4.71
C PRO A 120 42.64 -22.72 4.25
N GLN A 121 42.55 -23.40 3.10
CA GLN A 121 43.65 -24.20 2.55
C GLN A 121 44.86 -23.36 2.13
N LEU A 122 44.64 -22.11 1.73
CA LEU A 122 45.73 -21.16 1.47
C LEU A 122 46.33 -20.63 2.78
N LEU A 123 45.48 -20.37 3.78
CA LEU A 123 45.90 -19.83 5.07
C LEU A 123 46.67 -20.84 5.93
N THR A 124 46.33 -22.13 5.91
CA THR A 124 47.05 -23.18 6.65
C THR A 124 48.50 -23.40 6.18
N ARG A 125 48.86 -22.88 4.99
CA ARG A 125 50.21 -22.96 4.43
C ARG A 125 51.06 -21.74 4.71
N ILE A 126 50.46 -20.68 5.25
CA ILE A 126 51.19 -19.56 5.83
C ILE A 126 51.57 -20.03 7.26
N PRO A 127 52.84 -19.95 7.68
CA PRO A 127 53.24 -20.30 9.04
C PRO A 127 52.66 -19.26 10.00
N ILE A 128 51.42 -19.47 10.42
CA ILE A 128 50.71 -18.65 11.40
C ILE A 128 50.92 -19.34 12.75
N THR A 129 51.57 -18.67 13.70
CA THR A 129 51.70 -19.15 15.07
C THR A 129 50.31 -19.20 15.72
N ALA A 130 50.06 -20.16 16.61
CA ALA A 130 48.75 -20.43 17.20
C ALA A 130 48.11 -19.26 18.00
N GLU A 131 48.81 -18.14 18.15
CA GLU A 131 48.37 -16.91 18.83
C GLU A 131 47.86 -15.81 17.87
N ASP A 132 47.89 -16.03 16.54
CA ASP A 132 47.51 -14.98 15.57
C ASP A 132 46.00 -14.99 15.26
N ASP A 133 45.25 -14.05 15.85
CA ASP A 133 43.80 -13.82 15.65
C ASP A 133 43.37 -13.64 14.18
N ARG A 134 44.34 -13.46 13.28
CA ARG A 134 44.16 -13.26 11.82
C ARG A 134 43.48 -14.45 11.14
N PHE A 135 43.65 -15.67 11.64
CA PHE A 135 42.99 -16.87 11.10
C PHE A 135 41.46 -16.78 11.30
N PHE A 136 41.02 -16.34 12.48
CA PHE A 136 39.61 -16.13 12.79
C PHE A 136 39.03 -14.94 12.00
N LEU A 137 39.79 -13.85 11.84
CA LEU A 137 39.38 -12.64 11.12
C LEU A 137 39.04 -12.86 9.63
N LEU A 138 39.61 -13.87 8.96
CA LEU A 138 39.36 -14.15 7.54
C LEU A 138 38.32 -15.26 7.31
N ILE A 139 38.25 -16.25 8.21
CA ILE A 139 37.32 -17.36 8.08
C ILE A 139 35.91 -16.95 8.51
N LEU A 140 35.75 -16.24 9.64
CA LEU A 140 34.44 -15.80 10.14
C LEU A 140 33.63 -15.00 9.09
N PRO A 141 34.20 -14.02 8.35
CA PRO A 141 33.47 -13.33 7.29
C PRO A 141 33.08 -14.23 6.11
N ALA A 142 33.92 -15.16 5.70
CA ALA A 142 33.60 -16.10 4.62
C ALA A 142 32.48 -17.08 5.03
N LEU A 143 32.48 -17.50 6.29
CA LEU A 143 31.42 -18.30 6.90
C LEU A 143 30.12 -17.51 7.02
N ALA A 144 30.18 -16.27 7.52
CA ALA A 144 29.04 -15.37 7.60
C ALA A 144 28.45 -15.10 6.21
N LEU A 145 29.29 -14.84 5.20
CA LEU A 145 28.87 -14.63 3.82
C LEU A 145 28.17 -15.86 3.25
N THR A 146 28.70 -17.06 3.50
CA THR A 146 28.07 -18.32 3.05
C THR A 146 26.74 -18.55 3.74
N GLY A 147 26.65 -18.33 5.05
CA GLY A 147 25.38 -18.39 5.78
C GLY A 147 24.36 -17.37 5.27
N MET A 148 24.79 -16.14 4.99
CA MET A 148 23.95 -15.10 4.39
C MET A 148 23.44 -15.53 3.01
N LEU A 149 24.30 -16.06 2.12
CA LEU A 149 23.92 -16.48 0.77
C LEU A 149 23.09 -17.78 0.74
N PHE A 150 23.24 -18.63 1.74
CA PHE A 150 22.48 -19.88 1.90
C PHE A 150 21.02 -19.62 2.32
N MET A 151 20.77 -18.58 3.12
CA MET A 151 19.42 -18.25 3.63
C MET A 151 18.37 -17.96 2.54
N PRO A 152 18.62 -17.13 1.51
CA PRO A 152 17.70 -16.97 0.38
C PRO A 152 17.52 -18.27 -0.39
N LEU A 153 18.58 -19.06 -0.56
CA LEU A 153 18.52 -20.30 -1.32
C LEU A 153 17.57 -21.31 -0.66
N ILE A 154 17.67 -21.47 0.65
CA ILE A 154 16.71 -22.26 1.42
C ILE A 154 15.29 -21.77 1.16
N ARG A 155 15.01 -20.47 1.27
CA ARG A 155 13.65 -19.94 1.07
C ARG A 155 13.14 -20.05 -0.37
N VAL A 156 14.06 -20.14 -1.33
CA VAL A 156 13.79 -20.21 -2.76
C VAL A 156 13.55 -21.66 -3.24
N PHE A 157 14.16 -22.64 -2.58
CA PHE A 157 14.00 -24.08 -2.87
C PHE A 157 13.06 -24.81 -1.91
N LEU A 158 13.02 -24.40 -0.66
CA LEU A 158 12.07 -24.86 0.34
C LEU A 158 11.06 -23.72 0.51
N PRO A 159 9.77 -23.92 0.15
CA PRO A 159 8.77 -22.89 0.33
C PRO A 159 8.76 -22.52 1.81
N PHE A 160 9.32 -21.37 2.15
CA PHE A 160 9.19 -20.80 3.47
C PHE A 160 7.77 -20.29 3.55
N GLU A 161 6.86 -21.18 3.94
CA GLU A 161 5.53 -20.79 4.37
C GLU A 161 5.73 -19.99 5.65
N ARG A 162 5.43 -18.68 5.60
CA ARG A 162 5.30 -17.90 6.83
C ARG A 162 4.40 -18.70 7.76
N THR A 163 4.84 -18.90 9.00
CA THR A 163 3.97 -19.52 9.98
C THR A 163 2.76 -18.64 10.18
N SER A 164 1.59 -19.29 10.19
CA SER A 164 0.29 -18.72 10.50
C SER A 164 0.33 -17.68 11.63
N SER A 165 1.12 -17.90 12.69
CA SER A 165 1.21 -16.97 13.82
C SER A 165 1.68 -15.56 13.48
N ASP A 166 2.59 -15.37 12.52
CA ASP A 166 3.17 -14.05 12.24
C ASP A 166 2.30 -13.29 11.23
N GLU A 167 1.67 -14.00 10.29
CA GLU A 167 0.68 -13.40 9.38
C GLU A 167 -0.67 -13.17 10.07
N GLN A 168 -1.14 -14.06 10.94
CA GLN A 168 -2.35 -13.88 11.74
C GLN A 168 -2.19 -12.73 12.74
N LYS A 169 -1.01 -12.58 13.37
CA LYS A 169 -0.72 -11.42 14.24
C LYS A 169 -0.66 -10.12 13.45
N MET A 170 -0.12 -10.13 12.24
CA MET A 170 -0.04 -8.92 11.39
C MET A 170 -1.39 -8.56 10.75
N ARG A 171 -2.24 -9.55 10.44
CA ARG A 171 -3.58 -9.39 9.85
C ARG A 171 -4.72 -9.35 10.88
N ARG A 172 -4.42 -9.42 12.19
CA ARG A 172 -5.40 -9.46 13.29
C ARG A 172 -6.51 -10.51 13.09
N LEU A 173 -6.16 -11.66 12.52
CA LEU A 173 -7.13 -12.70 12.17
C LEU A 173 -7.54 -13.47 13.42
N THR A 174 -8.83 -13.46 13.73
CA THR A 174 -9.37 -14.26 14.84
C THR A 174 -9.95 -15.55 14.29
N LEU A 175 -9.44 -16.70 14.76
CA LEU A 175 -9.99 -18.00 14.39
C LEU A 175 -11.43 -18.10 14.87
N ILE A 176 -12.33 -18.43 13.95
CA ILE A 176 -13.73 -18.70 14.27
C ILE A 176 -13.84 -20.16 14.71
N GLU A 177 -14.28 -20.39 15.94
CA GLU A 177 -14.42 -21.74 16.48
C GLU A 177 -15.65 -22.46 15.91
N LYS A 178 -15.46 -23.71 15.47
CA LYS A 178 -16.48 -24.50 14.77
C LYS A 178 -17.70 -24.83 15.62
N ASP A 179 -17.50 -25.07 16.91
CA ASP A 179 -18.56 -25.35 17.89
C ASP A 179 -19.46 -24.13 18.15
N LYS A 180 -18.89 -22.92 18.06
CA LYS A 180 -19.62 -21.66 18.21
C LYS A 180 -20.33 -21.21 16.94
N THR A 181 -19.91 -21.70 15.78
CA THR A 181 -20.42 -21.32 14.46
C THR A 181 -20.73 -22.53 13.55
N PRO A 182 -21.55 -23.49 14.03
CA PRO A 182 -21.81 -24.73 13.31
C PRO A 182 -22.43 -24.51 11.93
N PHE A 183 -23.28 -23.50 11.74
CA PHE A 183 -23.96 -23.29 10.47
C PHE A 183 -23.01 -22.75 9.40
N LEU A 184 -22.19 -21.74 9.73
CA LEU A 184 -21.21 -21.19 8.79
C LEU A 184 -20.17 -22.25 8.38
N TYR A 185 -19.68 -23.06 9.33
CA TYR A 185 -18.79 -24.19 9.00
C TYR A 185 -19.48 -25.26 8.15
N ALA A 186 -20.77 -25.51 8.35
CA ALA A 186 -21.52 -26.44 7.51
C ALA A 186 -21.62 -25.93 6.06
N LEU A 187 -21.87 -24.64 5.85
CA LEU A 187 -21.88 -24.03 4.50
C LEU A 187 -20.52 -24.13 3.83
N ALA A 188 -19.45 -23.80 4.54
CA ALA A 188 -18.09 -23.92 4.02
C ALA A 188 -17.74 -25.37 3.67
N GLN A 189 -18.17 -26.34 4.48
CA GLN A 189 -17.98 -27.75 4.17
C GLN A 189 -18.77 -28.17 2.92
N GLN A 190 -20.02 -27.76 2.80
CA GLN A 190 -20.84 -28.04 1.61
C GLN A 190 -20.22 -27.45 0.34
N ALA A 191 -19.63 -26.26 0.42
CA ALA A 191 -19.00 -25.61 -0.72
C ALA A 191 -17.66 -26.28 -1.08
N ALA A 192 -16.88 -26.71 -0.08
CA ALA A 192 -15.68 -27.51 -0.28
C ALA A 192 -16.01 -28.84 -0.98
N ASP A 193 -17.06 -29.53 -0.54
CA ASP A 193 -17.50 -30.79 -1.13
C ASP A 193 -17.97 -30.60 -2.58
N ALA A 194 -18.77 -29.56 -2.84
CA ALA A 194 -19.28 -29.23 -4.17
C ALA A 194 -18.16 -28.88 -5.18
N THR A 195 -17.08 -28.24 -4.72
CA THR A 195 -15.90 -27.92 -5.54
C THR A 195 -14.86 -29.06 -5.56
N SER A 196 -15.16 -30.21 -4.94
CA SER A 196 -14.23 -31.33 -4.77
C SER A 196 -12.93 -30.96 -4.05
N CYS A 197 -12.96 -29.92 -3.21
CA CYS A 197 -11.83 -29.49 -2.42
C CYS A 197 -11.67 -30.36 -1.17
N ARG A 198 -10.63 -31.20 -1.14
CA ARG A 198 -10.36 -32.14 -0.03
C ARG A 198 -9.41 -31.60 1.05
N LYS A 199 -8.99 -30.35 0.96
CA LYS A 199 -8.05 -29.77 1.93
C LYS A 199 -8.81 -29.40 3.21
N PRO A 200 -8.17 -29.51 4.39
CA PRO A 200 -8.73 -28.94 5.60
C PRO A 200 -8.85 -27.42 5.47
N PHE A 201 -9.84 -26.80 6.11
CA PHE A 201 -10.01 -25.35 6.15
C PHE A 201 -10.29 -24.83 7.55
N LEU A 202 -9.98 -23.56 7.74
CA LEU A 202 -10.25 -22.76 8.92
C LEU A 202 -10.90 -21.45 8.48
N LEU A 203 -11.90 -21.01 9.25
CA LEU A 203 -12.54 -19.72 9.04
C LEU A 203 -11.92 -18.69 9.97
N PHE A 204 -11.58 -17.53 9.45
CA PHE A 204 -11.03 -16.41 10.20
C PHE A 204 -11.92 -15.19 10.03
N LEU A 205 -12.15 -14.51 11.13
CA LEU A 205 -12.78 -13.20 11.12
C LEU A 205 -11.76 -12.16 10.66
N GLU A 206 -12.12 -11.41 9.62
CA GLU A 206 -11.39 -10.24 9.16
C GLU A 206 -12.10 -8.98 9.66
N THR A 207 -11.40 -8.19 10.47
CA THR A 207 -11.94 -6.98 11.09
C THR A 207 -11.71 -5.72 10.25
N THR A 208 -11.14 -5.86 9.04
CA THR A 208 -10.98 -4.78 8.07
C THR A 208 -12.23 -4.67 7.19
N MET A 209 -12.50 -3.48 6.66
CA MET A 209 -13.69 -3.22 5.81
C MET A 209 -13.46 -3.52 4.33
N GLU A 210 -12.27 -4.01 3.96
CA GLU A 210 -11.79 -4.01 2.57
C GLU A 210 -12.20 -5.26 1.77
N HIS A 211 -12.61 -6.33 2.43
CA HIS A 211 -12.83 -7.63 1.80
C HIS A 211 -14.19 -8.24 2.16
N THR A 212 -14.79 -8.92 1.18
CA THR A 212 -16.08 -9.61 1.34
C THR A 212 -15.83 -10.97 1.98
N PHE A 213 -15.16 -11.83 1.23
CA PHE A 213 -14.52 -13.07 1.59
C PHE A 213 -13.18 -13.11 0.85
N ALA A 214 -12.18 -13.76 1.43
CA ALA A 214 -10.92 -13.99 0.74
C ALA A 214 -10.34 -15.34 1.14
N VAL A 215 -9.76 -16.05 0.17
CA VAL A 215 -9.19 -17.38 0.40
C VAL A 215 -7.67 -17.42 0.29
N GLY A 216 -7.06 -17.95 1.34
CA GLY A 216 -5.66 -18.33 1.42
C GLY A 216 -5.47 -19.84 1.55
N GLU A 217 -4.24 -20.29 1.39
CA GLU A 217 -3.79 -21.64 1.73
C GLU A 217 -2.47 -21.45 2.48
N ASN A 218 -2.33 -22.12 3.61
CA ASN A 218 -1.17 -22.03 4.46
C ASN A 218 -0.87 -23.43 5.00
N ASN A 219 0.33 -23.96 4.73
CA ASN A 219 0.72 -25.30 5.17
C ASN A 219 -0.28 -26.41 4.76
N GLY A 220 -0.89 -26.28 3.58
CA GLY A 220 -1.90 -27.22 3.07
C GLY A 220 -3.28 -27.10 3.72
N VAL A 221 -3.49 -26.14 4.61
CA VAL A 221 -4.78 -25.76 5.21
C VAL A 221 -5.31 -24.53 4.48
N MET A 222 -6.59 -24.47 4.16
CA MET A 222 -7.22 -23.27 3.60
C MET A 222 -7.60 -22.31 4.72
N GLU A 223 -7.31 -21.03 4.51
CA GLU A 223 -7.67 -19.95 5.42
C GLU A 223 -8.71 -19.10 4.70
N ILE A 224 -9.95 -19.10 5.19
CA ILE A 224 -11.04 -18.33 4.59
C ILE A 224 -11.31 -17.14 5.50
N LEU A 225 -11.06 -15.95 4.98
CA LEU A 225 -11.31 -14.69 5.66
C LEU A 225 -12.76 -14.29 5.43
N VAL A 226 -13.43 -13.89 6.49
CA VAL A 226 -14.86 -13.61 6.50
C VAL A 226 -15.12 -12.27 7.17
N SER A 227 -15.81 -11.37 6.48
CA SER A 227 -16.19 -10.07 7.01
C SER A 227 -17.53 -10.11 7.76
N PRO A 228 -17.63 -9.55 8.97
CA PRO A 228 -18.88 -9.51 9.73
C PRO A 228 -19.95 -8.66 9.05
N VAL A 229 -19.57 -7.63 8.28
CA VAL A 229 -20.52 -6.79 7.53
C VAL A 229 -21.20 -7.61 6.44
N TYR A 230 -20.42 -8.38 5.68
CA TYR A 230 -20.94 -9.22 4.60
C TYR A 230 -21.78 -10.38 5.13
N LEU A 231 -21.36 -11.03 6.23
CA LEU A 231 -22.16 -12.08 6.87
C LEU A 231 -23.54 -11.60 7.29
N ALA A 232 -23.65 -10.35 7.74
CA ALA A 232 -24.92 -9.79 8.23
C ALA A 232 -25.89 -9.40 7.09
N LEU A 233 -25.37 -9.07 5.91
CA LEU A 233 -26.15 -8.55 4.78
C LEU A 233 -26.44 -9.61 3.70
N LEU A 234 -25.65 -10.68 3.65
CA LEU A 234 -25.87 -11.80 2.74
C LEU A 234 -26.77 -12.87 3.37
N THR A 235 -27.60 -13.49 2.53
CA THR A 235 -28.33 -14.70 2.87
C THR A 235 -27.39 -15.90 2.91
N GLN A 236 -27.79 -16.98 3.57
CA GLN A 236 -27.08 -18.24 3.60
C GLN A 236 -26.79 -18.79 2.18
N LYS A 237 -27.73 -18.62 1.24
CA LYS A 237 -27.56 -19.04 -0.15
C LYS A 237 -26.52 -18.20 -0.88
N GLU A 238 -26.51 -16.88 -0.64
CA GLU A 238 -25.51 -15.96 -1.20
C GLU A 238 -24.12 -16.24 -0.63
N ILE A 239 -23.99 -16.43 0.69
CA ILE A 239 -22.74 -16.84 1.35
C ILE A 239 -22.23 -18.14 0.74
N TYR A 240 -23.11 -19.12 0.53
CA TYR A 240 -22.75 -20.37 -0.12
C TYR A 240 -22.22 -20.16 -1.55
N ALA A 241 -22.88 -19.32 -2.35
CA ALA A 241 -22.45 -18.99 -3.69
C ALA A 241 -21.08 -18.27 -3.72
N VAL A 242 -20.82 -17.36 -2.77
CA VAL A 242 -19.51 -16.71 -2.61
C VAL A 242 -18.45 -17.73 -2.19
N LEU A 243 -18.76 -18.64 -1.26
CA LEU A 243 -17.83 -19.71 -0.86
C LEU A 243 -17.50 -20.63 -2.03
N LEU A 244 -18.44 -20.97 -2.91
CA LEU A 244 -18.16 -21.74 -4.13
C LEU A 244 -17.13 -21.04 -5.03
N HIS A 245 -17.26 -19.71 -5.19
CA HIS A 245 -16.30 -18.88 -5.91
C HIS A 245 -14.92 -18.93 -5.23
N GLU A 246 -14.85 -18.71 -3.92
CA GLU A 246 -13.59 -18.76 -3.15
C GLU A 246 -12.90 -20.14 -3.23
N PHE A 247 -13.65 -21.23 -3.09
CA PHE A 247 -13.07 -22.57 -3.22
C PHE A 247 -12.55 -22.85 -4.63
N ALA A 248 -13.17 -22.29 -5.67
CA ALA A 248 -12.73 -22.44 -7.05
C ALA A 248 -11.31 -21.88 -7.26
N HIS A 249 -10.97 -20.74 -6.62
CA HIS A 249 -9.60 -20.18 -6.65
C HIS A 249 -8.55 -21.19 -6.18
N ILE A 250 -8.85 -21.96 -5.14
CA ILE A 250 -7.93 -22.96 -4.58
C ILE A 250 -7.81 -24.20 -5.48
N VAL A 251 -8.93 -24.69 -6.01
CA VAL A 251 -8.97 -25.87 -6.88
C VAL A 251 -8.22 -25.60 -8.19
N HIS A 252 -8.36 -24.41 -8.76
CA HIS A 252 -7.66 -23.99 -9.97
C HIS A 252 -6.19 -23.56 -9.75
N LYS A 253 -5.68 -23.73 -8.52
CA LYS A 253 -4.25 -23.63 -8.13
C LYS A 253 -3.61 -22.24 -8.29
N ASP A 254 -4.40 -21.17 -8.26
CA ASP A 254 -3.86 -19.82 -8.35
C ASP A 254 -3.01 -19.41 -7.13
N PRO A 255 -3.46 -19.66 -5.88
CA PRO A 255 -2.79 -19.10 -4.70
C PRO A 255 -1.38 -19.68 -4.44
N LYS A 256 -1.09 -20.89 -4.93
CA LYS A 256 0.24 -21.50 -4.86
C LYS A 256 1.26 -20.83 -5.78
N THR A 257 0.82 -20.31 -6.93
CA THR A 257 1.72 -19.66 -7.89
C THR A 257 2.11 -18.29 -7.36
N SER A 258 1.12 -17.49 -6.97
CA SER A 258 1.31 -16.16 -6.38
C SER A 258 2.24 -16.23 -5.15
N ARG A 259 1.94 -17.09 -4.16
CA ARG A 259 2.78 -17.23 -2.96
C ARG A 259 4.22 -17.66 -3.25
N ARG A 260 4.43 -18.56 -4.21
CA ARG A 260 5.79 -18.98 -4.59
C ARG A 260 6.58 -17.81 -5.16
N LEU A 261 5.97 -17.01 -6.03
CA LEU A 261 6.62 -15.84 -6.64
C LEU A 261 6.92 -14.75 -5.60
N ILE A 262 5.94 -14.45 -4.73
CA ILE A 262 6.09 -13.49 -3.63
C ILE A 262 7.21 -13.95 -2.68
N GLY A 263 7.23 -15.22 -2.28
CA GLY A 263 8.24 -15.76 -1.35
C GLY A 263 9.67 -15.69 -1.89
N ILE A 264 9.87 -15.94 -3.19
CA ILE A 264 11.18 -15.77 -3.85
C ILE A 264 11.58 -14.29 -3.83
N THR A 265 10.66 -13.41 -4.24
CA THR A 265 10.90 -11.96 -4.31
C THR A 265 11.25 -11.38 -2.94
N GLN A 266 10.47 -11.67 -1.90
CA GLN A 266 10.76 -11.26 -0.52
C GLN A 266 12.08 -11.82 0.04
N SER A 267 12.56 -12.96 -0.47
CA SER A 267 13.84 -13.52 -0.05
C SER A 267 15.01 -12.76 -0.68
N PHE A 268 14.86 -12.35 -1.94
CA PHE A 268 15.87 -11.59 -2.66
C PHE A 268 15.99 -10.13 -2.19
N SER A 269 14.88 -9.51 -1.75
CA SER A 269 14.90 -8.14 -1.23
C SER A 269 15.81 -7.97 0.00
N LYS A 270 16.08 -9.05 0.74
CA LYS A 270 16.93 -9.03 1.95
C LYS A 270 18.43 -8.98 1.66
N LEU A 271 18.86 -9.30 0.45
CA LEU A 271 20.27 -9.28 0.03
C LEU A 271 20.42 -8.53 -1.31
N PRO A 272 20.13 -7.22 -1.33
CA PRO A 272 20.06 -6.45 -2.58
C PRO A 272 21.37 -6.42 -3.35
N LEU A 273 22.52 -6.49 -2.66
CA LEU A 273 23.84 -6.52 -3.28
C LEU A 273 24.00 -7.68 -4.28
N PHE A 274 23.38 -8.82 -4.00
CA PHE A 274 23.47 -10.04 -4.81
C PHE A 274 22.28 -10.27 -5.73
N TYR A 275 21.09 -9.80 -5.35
CA TYR A 275 19.83 -10.19 -6.00
C TYR A 275 18.97 -9.03 -6.52
N SER A 276 19.37 -7.76 -6.41
CA SER A 276 18.53 -6.62 -6.81
C SER A 276 17.98 -6.67 -8.25
N PHE A 277 18.75 -7.15 -9.23
CA PHE A 277 18.30 -7.26 -10.63
C PHE A 277 17.23 -8.34 -10.76
N PHE A 278 17.52 -9.54 -10.25
CA PHE A 278 16.60 -10.67 -10.27
C PHE A 278 15.33 -10.41 -9.45
N HIS A 279 15.47 -9.71 -8.32
CA HIS A 279 14.36 -9.19 -7.54
C HIS A 279 13.48 -8.29 -8.40
N THR A 280 14.07 -7.26 -9.03
CA THR A 280 13.33 -6.29 -9.84
C THR A 280 12.64 -6.97 -11.04
N LEU A 281 13.37 -7.85 -11.74
CA LEU A 281 12.85 -8.62 -12.87
C LEU A 281 11.65 -9.48 -12.47
N LEU A 282 11.83 -10.33 -11.44
CA LEU A 282 10.79 -11.24 -11.00
C LEU A 282 9.60 -10.48 -10.43
N ASN A 283 9.82 -9.41 -9.66
CA ASN A 283 8.76 -8.60 -9.09
C ASN A 283 7.90 -7.96 -10.19
N MET A 284 8.51 -7.34 -11.20
CA MET A 284 7.78 -6.73 -12.32
C MET A 284 7.01 -7.76 -13.14
N GLU A 285 7.62 -8.91 -13.45
CA GLU A 285 6.94 -9.98 -14.19
C GLU A 285 5.80 -10.59 -13.37
N SER A 286 5.99 -10.80 -12.07
CA SER A 286 4.94 -11.34 -11.18
C SER A 286 3.80 -10.38 -10.99
N ASP A 287 4.08 -9.10 -10.81
CA ASP A 287 3.07 -8.06 -10.68
C ASP A 287 2.23 -7.96 -11.95
N ALA A 288 2.88 -7.95 -13.13
CA ALA A 288 2.18 -7.92 -14.41
C ALA A 288 1.33 -9.19 -14.63
N TYR A 289 1.88 -10.39 -14.36
CA TYR A 289 1.12 -11.64 -14.48
C TYR A 289 -0.09 -11.65 -13.55
N LEU A 290 0.11 -11.40 -12.25
CA LEU A 290 -0.96 -11.45 -11.26
C LEU A 290 -2.04 -10.41 -11.57
N THR A 291 -1.66 -9.18 -11.95
CA THR A 291 -2.59 -8.12 -12.29
C THR A 291 -3.41 -8.47 -13.54
N TYR A 292 -2.77 -8.90 -14.63
CA TYR A 292 -3.49 -9.06 -15.92
C TYR A 292 -4.16 -10.42 -16.08
N ALA A 293 -3.76 -11.45 -15.33
CA ALA A 293 -4.43 -12.73 -15.28
C ALA A 293 -5.64 -12.73 -14.32
N SER A 294 -5.66 -11.87 -13.30
CA SER A 294 -6.71 -11.86 -12.26
C SER A 294 -8.14 -11.86 -12.82
N PRO A 295 -8.53 -10.97 -13.77
CA PRO A 295 -9.90 -10.97 -14.27
C PRO A 295 -10.32 -12.26 -14.99
N LEU A 296 -9.37 -12.97 -15.59
CA LEU A 296 -9.63 -14.26 -16.23
C LEU A 296 -9.82 -15.37 -15.19
N LEU A 297 -9.03 -15.34 -14.12
CA LEU A 297 -9.12 -16.30 -13.03
C LEU A 297 -10.42 -16.12 -12.23
N GLU A 298 -10.79 -14.86 -11.98
CA GLU A 298 -12.09 -14.46 -11.45
C GLU A 298 -13.25 -14.98 -12.30
N ALA A 299 -13.20 -14.79 -13.62
CA ALA A 299 -14.25 -15.29 -14.51
C ALA A 299 -14.38 -16.83 -14.49
N GLU A 300 -13.28 -17.57 -14.30
CA GLU A 300 -13.34 -19.02 -14.12
C GLU A 300 -13.92 -19.41 -12.75
N ALA A 301 -13.63 -18.66 -11.69
CA ALA A 301 -14.24 -18.87 -10.37
C ALA A 301 -15.75 -18.54 -10.39
N ASP A 302 -16.14 -17.47 -11.08
CA ASP A 302 -17.54 -17.08 -11.28
C ASP A 302 -18.35 -18.18 -11.96
N LYS A 303 -17.78 -18.83 -12.98
CA LYS A 303 -18.44 -19.97 -13.66
C LYS A 303 -18.76 -21.09 -12.69
N VAL A 304 -17.88 -21.40 -11.74
CA VAL A 304 -18.11 -22.47 -10.75
C VAL A 304 -19.30 -22.13 -9.85
N SER A 305 -19.39 -20.89 -9.37
CA SER A 305 -20.53 -20.43 -8.56
C SER A 305 -21.83 -20.39 -9.40
N ALA A 306 -21.75 -19.85 -10.61
CA ALA A 306 -22.90 -19.64 -11.48
C ALA A 306 -23.48 -20.93 -12.09
N GLN A 307 -22.71 -22.02 -12.20
CA GLN A 307 -23.17 -23.30 -12.77
C GLN A 307 -24.52 -23.81 -12.22
N LYS A 308 -24.76 -23.59 -10.93
CA LYS A 308 -26.00 -24.00 -10.26
C LYS A 308 -26.71 -22.85 -9.54
N TYR A 309 -26.00 -21.76 -9.25
CA TYR A 309 -26.50 -20.66 -8.41
C TYR A 309 -26.33 -19.30 -9.10
N ALA A 310 -26.45 -19.22 -10.43
CA ALA A 310 -26.25 -18.00 -11.22
C ALA A 310 -26.91 -16.75 -10.63
N GLN A 311 -28.24 -16.77 -10.41
CA GLN A 311 -28.96 -15.64 -9.85
C GLN A 311 -28.42 -15.25 -8.47
N THR A 312 -28.33 -16.21 -7.55
CA THR A 312 -27.83 -16.01 -6.19
C THR A 312 -26.39 -15.48 -6.14
N ALA A 313 -25.53 -15.95 -7.05
CA ALA A 313 -24.15 -15.45 -7.15
C ALA A 313 -24.15 -13.98 -7.62
N ILE A 314 -24.96 -13.66 -8.63
CA ILE A 314 -25.12 -12.28 -9.12
C ILE A 314 -25.70 -11.36 -8.05
N ASP A 315 -26.68 -11.80 -7.26
CA ASP A 315 -27.23 -11.03 -6.13
C ASP A 315 -26.15 -10.73 -5.08
N ALA A 316 -25.33 -11.74 -4.73
CA ALA A 316 -24.21 -11.58 -3.81
C ALA A 316 -23.11 -10.63 -4.34
N PHE A 317 -22.75 -10.76 -5.62
CA PHE A 317 -21.77 -9.88 -6.27
C PHE A 317 -22.30 -8.45 -6.43
N ALA A 318 -23.59 -8.28 -6.69
CA ALA A 318 -24.24 -6.98 -6.70
C ALA A 318 -24.13 -6.33 -5.31
N LYS A 319 -24.59 -6.99 -4.24
CA LYS A 319 -24.43 -6.48 -2.87
C LYS A 319 -22.99 -6.09 -2.57
N SER A 320 -22.03 -6.90 -3.00
CA SER A 320 -20.60 -6.62 -2.84
C SER A 320 -20.16 -5.37 -3.59
N ALA A 321 -20.58 -5.19 -4.84
CA ALA A 321 -20.30 -3.99 -5.61
C ALA A 321 -20.90 -2.73 -4.96
N PHE A 322 -22.13 -2.79 -4.45
CA PHE A 322 -22.73 -1.66 -3.74
C PHE A 322 -22.06 -1.37 -2.38
N LEU A 323 -21.63 -2.40 -1.65
CA LEU A 323 -20.92 -2.21 -0.37
C LEU A 323 -19.54 -1.56 -0.57
N LEU A 324 -18.85 -1.85 -1.67
CA LEU A 324 -17.63 -1.12 -2.03
C LEU A 324 -17.90 0.38 -2.26
N GLU A 325 -19.08 0.74 -2.78
CA GLU A 325 -19.50 2.15 -2.93
C GLU A 325 -19.88 2.79 -1.59
N CYS A 326 -20.47 2.03 -0.66
CA CYS A 326 -20.85 2.51 0.67
C CYS A 326 -19.68 3.14 1.42
N PHE A 327 -18.50 2.51 1.33
CA PHE A 327 -17.29 2.97 2.03
C PHE A 327 -16.38 3.84 1.18
N ARG A 328 -16.84 4.27 0.00
CA ARG A 328 -16.10 5.20 -0.88
C ARG A 328 -16.02 6.61 -0.29
N PHE A 329 -17.02 7.02 0.50
CA PHE A 329 -17.07 8.32 1.18
C PHE A 329 -16.77 8.18 2.67
N PRO A 330 -16.02 9.12 3.27
CA PRO A 330 -16.20 9.35 4.69
C PRO A 330 -17.64 9.84 4.94
N CYS A 331 -18.23 9.38 6.04
CA CYS A 331 -19.58 9.75 6.44
C CYS A 331 -19.58 10.19 7.91
N ARG A 332 -20.55 11.04 8.24
CA ARG A 332 -20.69 11.60 9.57
C ARG A 332 -20.85 10.52 10.64
N GLU A 333 -21.66 9.51 10.37
CA GLU A 333 -22.02 8.44 11.29
C GLU A 333 -20.80 7.61 11.71
N LEU A 334 -19.95 7.24 10.74
CA LEU A 334 -18.82 6.32 10.97
C LEU A 334 -17.48 7.03 11.18
N ASN A 335 -17.32 8.26 10.69
CA ASN A 335 -16.06 9.01 10.79
C ASN A 335 -16.10 10.17 11.79
N TYR A 336 -17.26 10.50 12.36
CA TYR A 336 -17.41 11.53 13.38
C TYR A 336 -18.20 11.05 14.60
N GLU A 337 -19.45 10.65 14.44
CA GLU A 337 -20.35 10.33 15.56
C GLU A 337 -19.91 9.07 16.32
N LEU A 338 -19.33 8.11 15.61
CA LEU A 338 -18.69 6.93 16.19
C LEU A 338 -17.64 7.29 17.27
N TYR A 339 -16.96 8.42 17.08
CA TYR A 339 -15.88 8.89 17.94
C TYR A 339 -16.34 9.95 18.95
N ALA A 340 -17.64 10.20 19.11
CA ALA A 340 -18.14 11.19 20.05
C ALA A 340 -17.83 10.86 21.53
N SER A 341 -17.70 9.58 21.86
CA SER A 341 -17.36 9.11 23.20
C SER A 341 -15.84 9.02 23.39
N GLU A 342 -15.36 9.44 24.57
CA GLU A 342 -13.96 9.24 24.99
C GLU A 342 -13.57 7.76 25.10
N THR A 343 -14.55 6.86 25.28
CA THR A 343 -14.35 5.41 25.35
C THR A 343 -14.86 4.70 24.09
N PRO A 344 -14.22 3.60 23.67
CA PRO A 344 -14.67 2.78 22.54
C PRO A 344 -16.12 2.36 22.65
N VAL A 345 -16.85 2.49 21.56
CA VAL A 345 -18.20 1.94 21.46
C VAL A 345 -18.16 0.41 21.48
N THR A 346 -19.15 -0.22 22.11
CA THR A 346 -19.24 -1.68 22.19
C THR A 346 -19.97 -2.30 21.00
N ASP A 347 -20.65 -1.49 20.20
CA ASP A 347 -21.52 -1.86 19.07
C ASP A 347 -20.93 -1.41 17.71
N TYR A 348 -19.60 -1.46 17.58
CA TYR A 348 -18.87 -0.93 16.42
C TYR A 348 -19.37 -1.47 15.08
N PHE A 349 -19.36 -2.80 14.90
CA PHE A 349 -19.79 -3.40 13.63
C PHE A 349 -21.30 -3.33 13.43
N GLU A 350 -22.09 -3.34 14.51
CA GLU A 350 -23.53 -3.16 14.44
C GLU A 350 -23.88 -1.81 13.80
N ARG A 351 -23.16 -0.74 14.15
CA ARG A 351 -23.32 0.58 13.52
C ARG A 351 -22.90 0.58 12.05
N TYR A 352 -21.78 -0.06 11.72
CA TYR A 352 -21.33 -0.21 10.32
C TYR A 352 -22.34 -0.97 9.47
N ILE A 353 -22.88 -2.08 9.98
CA ILE A 353 -23.89 -2.90 9.32
C ILE A 353 -25.17 -2.09 9.13
N ALA A 354 -25.63 -1.38 10.16
CA ALA A 354 -26.83 -0.55 10.08
C ALA A 354 -26.68 0.57 9.04
N TYR A 355 -25.53 1.24 9.01
CA TYR A 355 -25.22 2.25 8.00
C TYR A 355 -25.18 1.65 6.59
N ALA A 356 -24.48 0.54 6.41
CA ALA A 356 -24.36 -0.15 5.13
C ALA A 356 -25.72 -0.64 4.61
N ASP A 357 -26.55 -1.23 5.46
CA ASP A 357 -27.90 -1.68 5.11
C ASP A 357 -28.77 -0.50 4.65
N ASN A 358 -28.77 0.60 5.39
CA ASN A 358 -29.48 1.82 5.01
C ASN A 358 -28.94 2.42 3.70
N PHE A 359 -27.62 2.40 3.49
CA PHE A 359 -26.99 2.89 2.27
C PHE A 359 -27.47 2.11 1.04
N LEU A 360 -27.49 0.76 1.13
CA LEU A 360 -28.00 -0.10 0.07
C LEU A 360 -29.44 0.27 -0.30
N HIS A 361 -30.30 0.51 0.69
CA HIS A 361 -31.71 0.87 0.44
C HIS A 361 -31.91 2.27 -0.15
N THR A 362 -31.04 3.22 0.19
CA THR A 362 -31.23 4.65 -0.15
C THR A 362 -30.53 5.06 -1.45
N HIS A 363 -29.49 4.35 -1.86
CA HIS A 363 -28.64 4.73 -3.00
C HIS A 363 -28.74 3.80 -4.20
N GLU A 364 -29.59 2.77 -4.14
CA GLU A 364 -29.75 1.77 -5.20
C GLU A 364 -30.01 2.40 -6.57
N ASP A 365 -31.04 3.24 -6.65
CA ASP A 365 -31.50 3.87 -7.90
C ASP A 365 -30.43 4.75 -8.53
N THR A 366 -29.63 5.43 -7.71
CA THR A 366 -28.55 6.31 -8.17
C THR A 366 -27.33 5.50 -8.62
N LEU A 367 -26.95 4.46 -7.88
CA LEU A 367 -25.72 3.68 -8.14
C LEU A 367 -25.90 2.61 -9.20
N ARG A 368 -27.08 2.01 -9.32
CA ARG A 368 -27.39 1.00 -10.35
C ARG A 368 -26.95 1.43 -11.76
N PRO A 369 -27.37 2.59 -12.31
CA PRO A 369 -26.95 3.00 -13.64
C PRO A 369 -25.44 3.23 -13.76
N ILE A 370 -24.76 3.61 -12.67
CA ILE A 370 -23.31 3.81 -12.64
C ILE A 370 -22.59 2.45 -12.72
N LEU A 371 -22.95 1.50 -11.86
CA LEU A 371 -22.36 0.16 -11.84
C LEU A 371 -22.58 -0.59 -13.16
N MET A 372 -23.73 -0.39 -13.82
CA MET A 372 -24.05 -1.02 -15.09
C MET A 372 -23.34 -0.39 -16.30
N ARG A 373 -22.92 0.89 -16.24
CA ARG A 373 -22.18 1.52 -17.34
C ARG A 373 -20.66 1.49 -17.15
N MET A 374 -20.18 1.24 -15.94
CA MET A 374 -18.77 1.28 -15.57
C MET A 374 -17.91 0.44 -16.52
N LEU A 375 -16.86 1.06 -17.04
CA LEU A 375 -15.87 0.42 -17.92
C LEU A 375 -14.79 -0.27 -17.09
N PRO A 376 -14.18 -1.37 -17.59
CA PRO A 376 -13.06 -2.01 -16.92
C PRO A 376 -11.79 -1.14 -16.97
N SER A 377 -11.06 -1.11 -15.85
CA SER A 377 -9.74 -0.52 -15.75
C SER A 377 -8.71 -1.27 -16.61
N ARG A 378 -7.58 -0.61 -16.87
CA ARG A 378 -6.41 -1.28 -17.46
C ARG A 378 -5.81 -2.32 -16.52
N ARG A 379 -5.90 -2.05 -15.21
CA ARG A 379 -5.40 -2.90 -14.11
C ARG A 379 -6.56 -3.21 -13.17
N ASP A 380 -7.44 -4.09 -13.60
CA ASP A 380 -8.50 -4.61 -12.73
C ASP A 380 -8.05 -5.92 -12.09
N SER A 381 -8.31 -6.05 -10.79
CA SER A 381 -8.25 -7.33 -10.09
C SER A 381 -9.52 -8.15 -10.31
N HIS A 382 -10.68 -7.52 -10.56
CA HIS A 382 -11.98 -8.18 -10.67
C HIS A 382 -12.78 -7.69 -11.89
N PRO A 383 -13.60 -8.55 -12.52
CA PRO A 383 -14.60 -8.12 -13.50
C PRO A 383 -15.64 -7.16 -12.90
N THR A 384 -16.15 -6.23 -13.72
CA THR A 384 -17.25 -5.34 -13.33
C THR A 384 -18.56 -6.12 -13.11
N LEU A 385 -19.52 -5.54 -12.38
CA LEU A 385 -20.83 -6.16 -12.16
C LEU A 385 -21.53 -6.48 -13.49
N ARG A 386 -21.51 -5.55 -14.46
CA ARG A 386 -22.06 -5.79 -15.81
C ARG A 386 -21.43 -7.01 -16.48
N MET A 387 -20.09 -7.12 -16.45
CA MET A 387 -19.41 -8.25 -17.08
C MET A 387 -19.79 -9.59 -16.43
N ARG A 388 -19.96 -9.61 -15.10
CA ARG A 388 -20.42 -10.81 -14.36
C ARG A 388 -21.84 -11.19 -14.76
N MET A 389 -22.75 -10.21 -14.82
CA MET A 389 -24.14 -10.38 -15.24
C MET A 389 -24.26 -10.90 -16.68
N GLU A 390 -23.54 -10.30 -17.62
CA GLU A 390 -23.49 -10.72 -19.03
C GLU A 390 -22.95 -12.15 -19.18
N ALA A 391 -21.88 -12.49 -18.45
CA ALA A 391 -21.30 -13.82 -18.46
C ALA A 391 -22.24 -14.90 -17.87
N ALA A 392 -23.07 -14.52 -16.89
CA ALA A 392 -24.06 -15.40 -16.29
C ALA A 392 -25.39 -15.45 -17.07
N GLY A 393 -25.62 -14.53 -18.03
CA GLY A 393 -26.89 -14.39 -18.73
C GLY A 393 -28.04 -13.92 -17.84
N ILE A 394 -27.74 -13.04 -16.87
CA ILE A 394 -28.69 -12.53 -15.88
C ILE A 394 -28.85 -11.02 -16.06
N ASP A 395 -30.08 -10.56 -16.27
CA ASP A 395 -30.38 -9.15 -16.56
C ASP A 395 -30.80 -8.34 -15.32
N SER A 396 -31.03 -9.00 -14.18
CA SER A 396 -31.51 -8.38 -12.94
C SER A 396 -30.90 -9.00 -11.69
N TYR A 397 -30.84 -8.24 -10.60
CA TYR A 397 -30.36 -8.69 -9.29
C TYR A 397 -31.25 -8.15 -8.18
N ASP A 398 -31.20 -8.82 -7.03
CA ASP A 398 -31.86 -8.40 -5.79
C ASP A 398 -30.84 -8.15 -4.67
N ILE A 399 -30.62 -6.87 -4.33
CA ILE A 399 -29.78 -6.48 -3.19
C ILE A 399 -30.56 -6.32 -1.89
N SER A 400 -31.89 -6.46 -1.91
CA SER A 400 -32.78 -6.25 -0.77
C SER A 400 -33.00 -7.50 0.06
N ALA A 401 -32.86 -8.69 -0.52
CA ALA A 401 -33.02 -9.96 0.19
C ALA A 401 -32.13 -10.01 1.44
N ARG A 402 -32.67 -10.48 2.57
CA ARG A 402 -31.93 -10.70 3.82
C ARG A 402 -32.22 -12.11 4.33
N GLU A 403 -31.35 -12.62 5.19
CA GLU A 403 -31.57 -13.94 5.79
C GLU A 403 -32.83 -13.91 6.67
N GLU A 404 -33.62 -14.98 6.59
CA GLU A 404 -34.84 -15.15 7.38
C GLU A 404 -34.67 -16.19 8.49
N ASP A 405 -33.74 -17.15 8.33
CA ASP A 405 -33.48 -18.20 9.32
C ASP A 405 -32.95 -17.62 10.65
N GLU A 406 -33.80 -17.66 11.68
CA GLU A 406 -33.49 -17.09 13.00
C GLU A 406 -32.25 -17.72 13.65
N ALA A 407 -32.00 -19.01 13.42
CA ALA A 407 -30.88 -19.72 14.02
C ALA A 407 -29.54 -19.24 13.42
N PHE A 408 -29.47 -19.12 12.10
CA PHE A 408 -28.31 -18.58 11.40
C PHE A 408 -28.08 -17.11 11.73
N ARG A 409 -29.14 -16.29 11.73
CA ARG A 409 -29.04 -14.88 12.16
C ARG A 409 -28.51 -14.75 13.59
N GLY A 410 -28.99 -15.59 14.50
CA GLY A 410 -28.48 -15.64 15.87
C GLY A 410 -27.00 -16.01 15.95
N GLU A 411 -26.51 -16.91 15.08
CA GLU A 411 -25.08 -17.21 14.94
C GLU A 411 -24.28 -16.01 14.44
N VAL A 412 -24.74 -15.37 13.35
CA VAL A 412 -24.09 -14.19 12.77
C VAL A 412 -24.07 -13.03 13.76
N SER A 413 -25.17 -12.74 14.48
CA SER A 413 -25.20 -11.67 15.49
C SER A 413 -24.19 -11.90 16.62
N ARG A 414 -23.98 -13.15 17.05
CA ARG A 414 -22.92 -13.46 18.04
C ARG A 414 -21.53 -13.21 17.48
N LEU A 415 -21.29 -13.52 16.21
CA LEU A 415 -20.02 -13.21 15.54
C LEU A 415 -19.79 -11.71 15.41
N VAL A 416 -20.82 -10.94 15.03
CA VAL A 416 -20.75 -9.47 14.95
C VAL A 416 -20.41 -8.88 16.32
N ALA A 417 -21.10 -9.28 17.38
CA ALA A 417 -20.82 -8.80 18.74
C ALA A 417 -19.39 -9.15 19.20
N ALA A 418 -18.91 -10.36 18.88
CA ALA A 418 -17.52 -10.76 19.16
C ALA A 418 -16.53 -9.90 18.36
N SER A 419 -16.85 -9.54 17.11
CA SER A 419 -16.05 -8.66 16.26
C SER A 419 -15.95 -7.26 16.85
N SER A 420 -17.07 -6.71 17.32
CA SER A 420 -17.11 -5.38 17.96
C SER A 420 -16.30 -5.36 19.26
N ALA A 421 -16.36 -6.43 20.05
CA ALA A 421 -15.53 -6.56 21.25
C ALA A 421 -14.03 -6.64 20.94
N LEU A 422 -13.64 -7.37 19.88
CA LEU A 422 -12.24 -7.46 19.43
C LEU A 422 -11.71 -6.09 18.99
N VAL A 423 -12.47 -5.40 18.14
CA VAL A 423 -12.11 -4.06 17.67
C VAL A 423 -12.09 -3.06 18.81
N GLY A 424 -13.01 -3.13 19.77
CA GLY A 424 -12.97 -2.28 20.97
C GLY A 424 -11.69 -2.46 21.80
N ASN A 425 -11.21 -3.69 21.94
CA ASN A 425 -9.94 -3.98 22.64
C ASN A 425 -8.70 -3.54 21.85
N ASP A 426 -8.71 -3.72 20.52
CA ASP A 426 -7.58 -3.38 19.66
C ASP A 426 -7.49 -1.88 19.35
N LEU A 427 -8.63 -1.21 19.17
CA LEU A 427 -8.72 0.23 19.01
C LEU A 427 -8.45 0.95 20.33
N PHE A 428 -8.50 0.29 21.49
CA PHE A 428 -8.27 0.92 22.79
C PHE A 428 -7.01 1.79 22.82
N TYR A 429 -5.92 1.33 22.18
CA TYR A 429 -4.66 2.06 22.13
C TYR A 429 -4.67 3.30 21.22
N ASN A 430 -5.51 3.31 20.18
CA ASN A 430 -5.62 4.40 19.22
C ASN A 430 -6.93 5.21 19.36
N TRP A 431 -7.86 4.79 20.24
CA TRP A 431 -9.19 5.38 20.35
C TRP A 431 -9.13 6.80 20.86
N LYS A 432 -8.25 7.07 21.85
CA LYS A 432 -8.05 8.42 22.36
C LYS A 432 -7.57 9.38 21.27
N GLU A 433 -6.65 8.92 20.41
CA GLU A 433 -6.17 9.71 19.28
C GLU A 433 -7.27 9.91 18.22
N ALA A 434 -8.02 8.86 17.90
CA ALA A 434 -9.14 8.93 16.97
C ALA A 434 -10.27 9.83 17.49
N HIS A 435 -10.64 9.74 18.77
CA HIS A 435 -11.56 10.65 19.45
C HIS A 435 -11.07 12.10 19.37
N GLN A 436 -9.78 12.33 19.65
CA GLN A 436 -9.19 13.65 19.56
C GLN A 436 -9.28 14.21 18.14
N ASP A 437 -8.79 13.50 17.11
CA ASP A 437 -8.78 14.04 15.73
C ASP A 437 -10.18 14.08 15.09
N CYS A 438 -10.95 13.00 15.21
CA CYS A 438 -12.21 12.86 14.51
C CYS A 438 -13.33 13.66 15.15
N TYR A 439 -13.31 13.88 16.47
CA TYR A 439 -14.41 14.54 17.18
C TYR A 439 -14.00 15.86 17.85
N VAL A 440 -12.97 15.87 18.72
CA VAL A 440 -12.60 17.06 19.48
C VAL A 440 -11.99 18.15 18.59
N ASP A 441 -10.87 17.85 17.92
CA ASP A 441 -10.18 18.76 17.00
C ASP A 441 -11.13 19.22 15.88
N CYS A 442 -11.99 18.31 15.40
CA CYS A 442 -13.02 18.63 14.39
C CYS A 442 -13.98 19.73 14.87
N ASN A 443 -14.51 19.62 16.10
CA ASN A 443 -15.41 20.61 16.67
C ASN A 443 -14.70 21.94 16.95
N GLU A 444 -13.47 21.89 17.46
CA GLU A 444 -12.66 23.08 17.73
C GLU A 444 -12.35 23.86 16.44
N GLU A 445 -11.95 23.16 15.37
CA GLU A 445 -11.65 23.76 14.07
C GLU A 445 -12.89 24.40 13.43
N ILE A 446 -14.06 23.75 13.51
CA ILE A 446 -15.32 24.31 13.02
C ILE A 446 -15.74 25.54 13.83
N ALA A 447 -15.69 25.46 15.16
CA ALA A 447 -16.05 26.60 16.01
C ALA A 447 -15.12 27.79 15.74
N ALA A 448 -13.82 27.55 15.62
CA ALA A 448 -12.84 28.59 15.31
C ALA A 448 -13.05 29.19 13.91
N PHE A 449 -13.47 28.38 12.92
CA PHE A 449 -13.84 28.89 11.62
C PHE A 449 -15.11 29.74 11.68
N GLU A 450 -16.20 29.24 12.26
CA GLU A 450 -17.50 29.94 12.28
C GLU A 450 -17.43 31.25 13.07
N GLU A 451 -16.68 31.30 14.19
CA GLU A 451 -16.42 32.55 14.92
C GLU A 451 -15.67 33.55 14.04
N ALA A 452 -14.59 33.11 13.38
CA ALA A 452 -13.77 33.96 12.54
C ALA A 452 -14.51 34.42 11.27
N TYR A 453 -15.35 33.55 10.71
CA TYR A 453 -16.17 33.82 9.54
C TYR A 453 -17.24 34.88 9.86
N ALA A 454 -17.91 34.76 11.01
CA ALA A 454 -18.87 35.76 11.48
C ALA A 454 -18.23 37.15 11.69
N GLN A 455 -16.95 37.19 12.04
CA GLN A 455 -16.16 38.42 12.22
C GLN A 455 -15.47 38.90 10.92
N ASN A 456 -15.68 38.21 9.80
CA ASN A 456 -15.00 38.44 8.51
C ASN A 456 -13.46 38.48 8.63
N ASN A 457 -12.90 37.61 9.47
CA ASN A 457 -11.46 37.52 9.74
C ASN A 457 -10.90 36.08 9.63
N ALA A 458 -11.71 35.14 9.10
CA ALA A 458 -11.29 33.78 8.79
C ALA A 458 -10.14 33.79 7.77
N ASP A 459 -9.02 33.16 8.13
CA ASP A 459 -7.85 33.02 7.26
C ASP A 459 -7.94 31.73 6.42
N GLU A 460 -7.07 31.63 5.41
CA GLU A 460 -7.00 30.52 4.46
C GLU A 460 -6.84 29.14 5.15
N TYR A 461 -6.20 29.10 6.33
CA TYR A 461 -6.07 27.88 7.14
C TYR A 461 -7.40 27.43 7.69
N LEU A 462 -8.14 28.35 8.35
CA LEU A 462 -9.45 28.03 8.89
C LEU A 462 -10.43 27.59 7.81
N TRP A 463 -10.40 28.25 6.64
CA TRP A 463 -11.18 27.82 5.48
C TRP A 463 -10.85 26.38 5.06
N THR A 464 -9.56 26.06 4.95
CA THR A 464 -9.10 24.72 4.55
C THR A 464 -9.52 23.65 5.56
N GLN A 465 -9.33 23.90 6.86
CA GLN A 465 -9.75 22.95 7.90
C GLN A 465 -11.27 22.77 7.90
N ALA A 466 -12.03 23.86 7.83
CA ALA A 466 -13.48 23.79 7.80
C ALA A 466 -13.99 23.02 6.56
N ILE A 467 -13.46 23.28 5.36
CA ILE A 467 -13.79 22.50 4.16
C ILE A 467 -13.52 21.01 4.38
N ARG A 468 -12.35 20.66 4.93
CA ARG A 468 -11.98 19.26 5.24
C ARG A 468 -12.94 18.62 6.26
N ARG A 469 -13.34 19.33 7.32
CA ARG A 469 -14.24 18.79 8.34
C ARG A 469 -15.69 18.69 7.82
N TYR A 470 -16.17 19.70 7.10
CA TYR A 470 -17.49 19.66 6.47
C TYR A 470 -17.59 18.62 5.35
N PHE A 471 -16.48 18.26 4.69
CA PHE A 471 -16.46 17.14 3.74
C PHE A 471 -17.00 15.83 4.35
N VAL A 472 -16.82 15.64 5.66
CA VAL A 472 -17.35 14.49 6.42
C VAL A 472 -18.74 14.81 7.01
N LEU A 473 -18.92 16.01 7.57
CA LEU A 473 -20.07 16.34 8.41
C LEU A 473 -21.30 16.85 7.65
N ASP A 474 -21.08 17.68 6.62
CA ASP A 474 -22.12 18.37 5.87
C ASP A 474 -21.60 18.72 4.48
N LYS A 475 -21.92 17.84 3.54
CA LYS A 475 -21.46 17.93 2.15
C LYS A 475 -22.04 19.15 1.43
N GLU A 476 -23.25 19.59 1.77
CA GLU A 476 -23.88 20.77 1.17
C GLU A 476 -23.17 22.04 1.63
N ARG A 477 -22.91 22.16 2.94
CA ARG A 477 -22.12 23.25 3.51
C ARG A 477 -20.71 23.28 2.92
N MET A 478 -20.06 22.12 2.80
CA MET A 478 -18.74 22.02 2.18
C MET A 478 -18.76 22.56 0.75
N ILE A 479 -19.72 22.15 -0.09
CA ILE A 479 -19.82 22.65 -1.48
C ILE A 479 -20.01 24.17 -1.52
N SER A 480 -20.94 24.70 -0.73
CA SER A 480 -21.17 26.15 -0.64
C SER A 480 -19.89 26.89 -0.25
N MET A 481 -19.12 26.35 0.70
CA MET A 481 -17.86 26.93 1.13
C MET A 481 -16.78 26.86 0.05
N THR A 482 -16.71 25.74 -0.70
CA THR A 482 -15.75 25.65 -1.82
C THR A 482 -16.09 26.63 -2.93
N ASP A 483 -17.36 26.85 -3.25
CA ASP A 483 -17.76 27.82 -4.26
C ASP A 483 -17.49 29.25 -3.82
N GLU A 484 -17.75 29.59 -2.55
CA GLU A 484 -17.39 30.91 -2.00
C GLU A 484 -15.88 31.13 -2.01
N ALA A 485 -15.10 30.12 -1.61
CA ALA A 485 -13.64 30.22 -1.59
C ALA A 485 -13.05 30.36 -3.00
N LEU A 486 -13.63 29.70 -4.00
CA LEU A 486 -13.18 29.76 -5.39
C LEU A 486 -13.65 31.02 -6.14
N ALA A 487 -14.68 31.71 -5.64
CA ALA A 487 -15.10 33.00 -6.18
C ALA A 487 -14.13 34.14 -5.83
N ASP A 488 -13.36 33.99 -4.74
CA ASP A 488 -12.32 34.92 -4.33
C ASP A 488 -10.96 34.52 -4.92
N ALA A 489 -10.56 35.15 -6.02
CA ALA A 489 -9.32 34.82 -6.74
C ALA A 489 -8.04 35.03 -5.91
N GLU A 490 -8.10 35.85 -4.85
CA GLU A 490 -6.98 36.10 -3.94
C GLU A 490 -6.87 35.01 -2.85
N ARG A 491 -7.96 34.26 -2.60
CA ARG A 491 -8.03 33.23 -1.57
C ARG A 491 -7.46 31.90 -2.06
N LYS A 492 -6.41 31.43 -1.41
CA LYS A 492 -5.75 30.14 -1.68
C LYS A 492 -6.09 29.12 -0.61
N THR A 493 -6.88 28.13 -0.99
CA THR A 493 -7.39 27.07 -0.12
C THR A 493 -7.45 25.76 -0.88
N ASP A 494 -7.60 24.63 -0.18
CA ASP A 494 -7.80 23.32 -0.81
C ASP A 494 -9.21 23.14 -1.41
N ALA A 495 -10.00 24.22 -1.53
CA ALA A 495 -11.38 24.18 -2.03
C ALA A 495 -11.50 23.47 -3.38
N ARG A 496 -10.61 23.76 -4.33
CA ARG A 496 -10.63 23.10 -5.65
C ARG A 496 -10.39 21.60 -5.54
N ARG A 497 -9.46 21.17 -4.67
CA ARG A 497 -9.17 19.76 -4.44
C ARG A 497 -10.36 19.03 -3.84
N PHE A 498 -10.94 19.56 -2.76
CA PHE A 498 -12.09 18.93 -2.10
C PHE A 498 -13.35 18.94 -2.99
N ARG A 499 -13.58 20.01 -3.76
CA ARG A 499 -14.65 20.03 -4.76
C ARG A 499 -14.45 18.96 -5.82
N CYS A 500 -13.24 18.84 -6.39
CA CYS A 500 -12.92 17.78 -7.34
C CYS A 500 -13.16 16.38 -6.75
N ILE A 501 -12.72 16.12 -5.52
CA ILE A 501 -12.94 14.83 -4.84
C ILE A 501 -14.44 14.57 -4.68
N TYR A 502 -15.20 15.56 -4.23
CA TYR A 502 -16.64 15.44 -4.05
C TYR A 502 -17.38 15.15 -5.37
N LEU A 503 -17.10 15.93 -6.40
CA LEU A 503 -17.69 15.75 -7.73
C LEU A 503 -17.36 14.36 -8.28
N ALA A 504 -16.10 13.91 -8.13
CA ALA A 504 -15.66 12.58 -8.52
C ALA A 504 -16.41 11.47 -7.78
N MET A 505 -16.55 11.61 -6.46
CA MET A 505 -17.22 10.62 -5.62
C MET A 505 -18.74 10.57 -5.85
N THR A 506 -19.36 11.70 -6.20
CA THR A 506 -20.80 11.82 -6.52
C THR A 506 -21.13 11.56 -7.99
N ASP A 507 -20.12 11.20 -8.78
CA ASP A 507 -20.28 10.92 -10.22
C ASP A 507 -20.86 12.11 -11.01
N ASP A 508 -20.56 13.34 -10.57
CA ASP A 508 -20.95 14.57 -11.25
C ASP A 508 -20.20 14.70 -12.59
N PRO A 509 -20.89 15.00 -13.71
CA PRO A 509 -20.25 15.13 -15.03
C PRO A 509 -19.10 16.15 -15.10
N ARG A 510 -19.10 17.17 -14.24
CA ARG A 510 -18.04 18.19 -14.18
C ARG A 510 -16.72 17.64 -13.64
N ALA A 511 -16.76 16.56 -12.87
CA ALA A 511 -15.60 16.02 -12.17
C ALA A 511 -14.40 15.76 -13.10
N VAL A 512 -14.66 15.21 -14.29
CA VAL A 512 -13.59 14.82 -15.23
C VAL A 512 -12.77 16.02 -15.66
N GLU A 513 -13.41 17.08 -16.17
CA GLU A 513 -12.67 18.25 -16.67
C GLU A 513 -12.06 19.07 -15.52
N GLU A 514 -12.74 19.17 -14.36
CA GLU A 514 -12.19 19.87 -13.19
C GLU A 514 -10.95 19.16 -12.62
N MET A 515 -11.00 17.83 -12.47
CA MET A 515 -9.84 17.04 -12.06
C MET A 515 -8.72 17.12 -13.07
N ARG A 516 -9.03 16.99 -14.37
CA ARG A 516 -8.04 17.14 -15.44
C ARG A 516 -7.31 18.47 -15.34
N ALA A 517 -8.05 19.57 -15.19
CA ALA A 517 -7.47 20.89 -15.03
C ALA A 517 -6.61 20.98 -13.75
N LEU A 518 -7.09 20.46 -12.63
CA LEU A 518 -6.33 20.41 -11.37
C LEU A 518 -4.99 19.65 -11.53
N LEU A 519 -4.98 18.49 -12.18
CA LEU A 519 -3.78 17.67 -12.40
C LEU A 519 -2.79 18.33 -13.37
N TYR A 520 -3.29 19.13 -14.30
CA TYR A 520 -2.45 19.91 -15.22
C TYR A 520 -1.80 21.10 -14.53
N ASP A 521 -2.54 21.77 -13.63
CA ASP A 521 -2.08 22.93 -12.87
C ASP A 521 -1.11 22.52 -11.76
N ASP A 522 -1.37 21.37 -11.11
CA ASP A 522 -0.51 20.80 -10.07
C ASP A 522 -0.07 19.35 -10.38
N PRO A 523 1.07 19.19 -11.07
CA PRO A 523 1.62 17.87 -11.38
C PRO A 523 2.06 17.05 -10.16
N LEU A 524 2.27 17.65 -8.98
CA LEU A 524 2.66 16.89 -7.78
C LEU A 524 1.44 16.19 -7.16
N LEU A 525 0.26 16.81 -7.23
CA LEU A 525 -1.00 16.15 -6.86
C LEU A 525 -1.34 14.96 -7.76
N ALA A 526 -0.79 14.91 -8.98
CA ALA A 526 -1.09 13.83 -9.92
C ALA A 526 -0.69 12.45 -9.41
N GLU A 527 0.34 12.32 -8.57
CA GLU A 527 0.71 11.02 -7.98
C GLU A 527 -0.42 10.46 -7.08
N HIS A 528 -1.17 11.33 -6.40
CA HIS A 528 -2.19 10.92 -5.42
C HIS A 528 -3.61 10.88 -6.00
N MET A 529 -3.87 11.65 -7.06
CA MET A 529 -5.22 11.89 -7.56
C MET A 529 -5.52 11.19 -8.89
N ILE A 530 -4.50 10.63 -9.57
CA ILE A 530 -4.68 9.98 -10.88
C ILE A 530 -5.56 8.73 -10.79
N GLU A 531 -5.50 7.98 -9.69
CA GLU A 531 -6.36 6.80 -9.49
C GLU A 531 -7.83 7.21 -9.35
N LEU A 532 -8.12 8.23 -8.54
CA LEU A 532 -9.47 8.79 -8.41
C LEU A 532 -9.97 9.36 -9.75
N TYR A 533 -9.11 10.04 -10.49
CA TYR A 533 -9.44 10.59 -11.80
C TYR A 533 -9.78 9.48 -12.80
N MET A 534 -8.95 8.45 -12.89
CA MET A 534 -9.22 7.30 -13.74
C MET A 534 -10.50 6.57 -13.32
N GLY A 535 -10.72 6.36 -12.02
CA GLY A 535 -11.96 5.78 -11.49
C GLY A 535 -13.19 6.58 -11.91
N THR A 536 -13.13 7.91 -11.83
CA THR A 536 -14.20 8.81 -12.28
C THR A 536 -14.49 8.66 -13.77
N VAL A 537 -13.45 8.62 -14.61
CA VAL A 537 -13.62 8.41 -16.06
C VAL A 537 -14.26 7.05 -16.37
N LEU A 538 -13.82 5.97 -15.71
CA LEU A 538 -14.36 4.63 -15.93
C LEU A 538 -15.88 4.56 -15.62
N ARG A 539 -16.33 5.29 -14.61
CA ARG A 539 -17.73 5.35 -14.18
C ARG A 539 -18.65 6.16 -15.09
N THR A 540 -18.09 6.94 -16.01
CA THR A 540 -18.90 7.66 -17.04
C THR A 540 -19.52 6.69 -18.05
N GLY A 541 -18.89 5.53 -18.29
CA GLY A 541 -19.30 4.63 -19.38
C GLY A 541 -18.91 5.10 -20.78
N ASP A 542 -18.20 6.23 -20.92
CA ASP A 542 -17.83 6.82 -22.21
C ASP A 542 -16.48 6.29 -22.69
N GLU A 543 -16.52 5.39 -23.68
CA GLU A 543 -15.31 4.79 -24.28
C GLU A 543 -14.44 5.81 -25.01
N ALA A 544 -15.04 6.82 -25.66
CA ALA A 544 -14.30 7.84 -26.40
C ALA A 544 -13.56 8.77 -25.44
N LEU A 545 -14.21 9.15 -24.34
CA LEU A 545 -13.58 9.89 -23.24
C LEU A 545 -12.44 9.06 -22.63
N LEU A 546 -12.67 7.80 -22.30
CA LEU A 546 -11.65 6.92 -21.75
C LEU A 546 -10.45 6.78 -22.68
N ALA A 547 -10.67 6.62 -24.00
CA ALA A 547 -9.61 6.55 -24.99
C ALA A 547 -8.80 7.85 -25.05
N ARG A 548 -9.47 9.01 -25.02
CA ARG A 548 -8.82 10.33 -24.96
C ARG A 548 -7.95 10.46 -23.72
N ILE A 549 -8.48 10.15 -22.53
CA ILE A 549 -7.73 10.28 -21.28
C ILE A 549 -6.55 9.30 -21.23
N ARG A 550 -6.72 8.08 -21.74
CA ARG A 550 -5.62 7.10 -21.85
C ARG A 550 -4.49 7.56 -22.79
N ALA A 551 -4.80 8.38 -23.79
CA ALA A 551 -3.80 8.99 -24.67
C ALA A 551 -3.08 10.18 -24.00
N GLU A 552 -3.75 10.91 -23.11
CA GLU A 552 -3.17 12.03 -22.36
C GLU A 552 -2.36 11.58 -21.12
N GLN A 553 -2.70 10.42 -20.56
CA GLN A 553 -2.12 9.88 -19.32
C GLN A 553 -0.57 9.84 -19.31
N PRO A 554 0.13 9.38 -20.38
CA PRO A 554 1.60 9.42 -20.41
C PRO A 554 2.17 10.83 -20.23
N VAL A 555 1.54 11.83 -20.84
CA VAL A 555 1.99 13.23 -20.78
C VAL A 555 1.81 13.78 -19.37
N MET A 556 0.67 13.49 -18.73
CA MET A 556 0.42 13.87 -17.33
C MET A 556 1.44 13.20 -16.39
N ALA A 557 1.66 11.90 -16.56
CA ALA A 557 2.59 11.14 -15.73
C ALA A 557 4.05 11.59 -15.93
N GLU A 558 4.43 11.96 -17.15
CA GLU A 558 5.74 12.53 -17.43
C GLU A 558 5.93 13.90 -16.76
N ARG A 559 4.92 14.78 -16.83
CA ARG A 559 4.95 16.06 -16.11
C ARG A 559 5.09 15.89 -14.61
N ALA A 560 4.32 14.97 -14.02
CA ALA A 560 4.40 14.63 -12.60
C ALA A 560 5.79 14.11 -12.22
N ARG A 561 6.33 13.20 -13.03
CA ARG A 561 7.68 12.64 -12.86
C ARG A 561 8.76 13.72 -12.96
N ASP A 562 8.65 14.63 -13.93
CA ASP A 562 9.61 15.72 -14.10
C ASP A 562 9.56 16.72 -12.94
N ALA A 563 8.35 17.02 -12.44
CA ALA A 563 8.16 17.80 -11.21
C ALA A 563 8.81 17.11 -9.99
N MET A 564 8.59 15.81 -9.81
CA MET A 564 9.19 15.02 -8.73
C MET A 564 10.72 14.90 -8.88
N LYS A 565 11.26 14.76 -10.11
CA LYS A 565 12.71 14.76 -10.35
C LYS A 565 13.33 16.12 -10.05
N ALA A 566 12.67 17.21 -10.41
CA ALA A 566 13.09 18.56 -10.05
C ALA A 566 13.12 18.67 -8.52
N TYR A 567 12.08 18.20 -7.84
CA TYR A 567 11.98 18.14 -6.38
C TYR A 567 13.15 17.37 -5.74
N MET A 568 13.38 16.12 -6.13
CA MET A 568 14.44 15.28 -5.54
C MET A 568 15.86 15.81 -5.79
N LYS A 569 16.08 16.63 -6.84
CA LYS A 569 17.38 17.24 -7.14
C LYS A 569 17.63 18.52 -6.34
N LEU A 570 16.65 19.01 -5.59
CA LEU A 570 16.81 20.19 -4.75
C LEU A 570 17.80 19.92 -3.62
N ARG A 571 19.03 20.40 -3.83
CA ARG A 571 20.01 20.51 -2.75
C ARG A 571 19.98 21.93 -2.23
N ILE A 572 19.33 22.13 -1.09
CA ILE A 572 19.39 23.41 -0.39
C ILE A 572 20.81 23.61 0.10
N LYS A 573 21.47 24.64 -0.42
CA LYS A 573 22.78 25.08 0.04
C LYS A 573 22.63 26.50 0.58
N PRO A 574 23.41 26.90 1.60
CA PRO A 574 23.41 28.27 2.13
C PRO A 574 23.44 29.35 1.05
N LYS A 575 24.31 29.20 0.04
CA LYS A 575 24.47 30.14 -1.07
C LYS A 575 23.27 30.27 -2.01
N ASN A 576 22.31 29.35 -1.93
CA ASN A 576 21.10 29.35 -2.75
C ASN A 576 19.92 29.99 -2.00
N LEU A 577 20.07 30.39 -0.73
CA LEU A 577 19.01 31.07 -0.01
C LEU A 577 19.03 32.56 -0.33
N CYS A 578 17.85 33.10 -0.61
CA CYS A 578 17.60 34.50 -0.90
C CYS A 578 16.50 35.03 0.01
N SER A 579 16.38 36.36 0.07
CA SER A 579 15.26 37.00 0.73
C SER A 579 13.94 36.50 0.17
N CYS A 580 12.98 36.26 1.08
CA CYS A 580 11.64 35.84 0.70
C CYS A 580 11.01 36.88 -0.23
N ASN A 581 10.54 36.43 -1.39
CA ASN A 581 9.84 37.27 -2.38
C ASN A 581 8.30 37.19 -2.26
N LEU A 582 7.76 36.58 -1.20
CA LEU A 582 6.31 36.58 -0.94
C LEU A 582 5.83 37.99 -0.58
N SER A 583 4.56 38.28 -0.89
CA SER A 583 3.94 39.55 -0.51
C SER A 583 3.85 39.69 1.02
N ALA A 584 3.84 40.93 1.50
CA ALA A 584 3.70 41.21 2.94
C ALA A 584 2.40 40.62 3.51
N ALA A 585 1.31 40.65 2.73
CA ALA A 585 0.04 40.03 3.10
C ALA A 585 0.16 38.50 3.28
N ARG A 586 0.87 37.82 2.38
CA ARG A 586 1.10 36.38 2.47
C ARG A 586 1.98 36.00 3.66
N ILE A 587 3.03 36.79 3.91
CA ILE A 587 3.88 36.62 5.09
C ILE A 587 3.07 36.80 6.38
N ALA A 588 2.19 37.80 6.44
CA ALA A 588 1.30 38.02 7.58
C ALA A 588 0.29 36.88 7.78
N ALA A 589 -0.26 36.30 6.70
CA ALA A 589 -1.15 35.14 6.77
C ALA A 589 -0.41 33.89 7.30
N MET A 590 0.82 33.64 6.82
CA MET A 590 1.66 32.56 7.33
C MET A 590 2.05 32.78 8.80
N GLN A 591 2.32 34.02 9.20
CA GLN A 591 2.59 34.40 10.59
C GLN A 591 1.40 34.09 11.49
N LYS A 592 0.18 34.46 11.08
CA LYS A 592 -1.04 34.20 11.85
C LYS A 592 -1.23 32.70 12.11
N VAL A 593 -0.96 31.86 11.10
CA VAL A 593 -1.08 30.40 11.23
C VAL A 593 0.07 29.80 12.04
N ALA A 594 1.30 30.27 11.85
CA ALA A 594 2.43 29.87 12.68
C ALA A 594 2.19 30.17 14.18
N CYS A 595 1.60 31.33 14.49
CA CYS A 595 1.18 31.70 15.83
C CYS A 595 0.01 30.86 16.35
N ARG A 596 -0.93 30.45 15.49
CA ARG A 596 -2.04 29.56 15.85
C ARG A 596 -1.57 28.14 16.15
N LEU A 597 -0.60 27.67 15.38
CA LEU A 597 0.07 26.38 15.58
C LEU A 597 1.12 26.42 16.69
N ALA A 598 1.26 27.53 17.44
CA ALA A 598 2.37 27.78 18.34
C ALA A 598 2.61 26.62 19.30
N VAL A 599 3.64 25.83 18.97
CA VAL A 599 4.20 24.84 19.87
C VAL A 599 5.17 25.59 20.80
N PRO A 600 4.95 25.61 22.13
CA PRO A 600 5.77 26.37 23.08
C PRO A 600 7.29 26.18 22.93
N GLU A 601 7.68 25.04 22.39
CA GLU A 601 9.04 24.58 22.13
C GLU A 601 9.69 25.26 20.92
N ILE A 602 8.92 25.77 19.95
CA ILE A 602 9.46 26.49 18.79
C ILE A 602 9.82 27.92 19.23
N SER A 603 11.12 28.22 19.15
CA SER A 603 11.67 29.55 19.45
C SER A 603 11.50 30.52 18.29
N GLU A 604 11.59 30.01 17.05
CA GLU A 604 11.69 30.84 15.86
C GLU A 604 11.32 30.05 14.60
N ILE A 605 10.51 30.65 13.72
CA ILE A 605 10.22 30.16 12.37
C ILE A 605 10.68 31.20 11.36
N ARG A 606 11.39 30.77 10.33
CA ARG A 606 11.87 31.63 9.25
C ARG A 606 11.55 31.06 7.89
N ILE A 607 11.30 31.95 6.94
CA ILE A 607 11.10 31.62 5.54
C ILE A 607 12.13 32.32 4.65
N ALA A 608 12.73 31.60 3.72
CA ALA A 608 13.57 32.18 2.67
C ALA A 608 13.19 31.60 1.31
N SER A 609 13.40 32.37 0.25
CA SER A 609 13.33 31.83 -1.10
C SER A 609 14.59 31.01 -1.39
N VAL A 610 14.44 29.92 -2.13
CA VAL A 610 15.55 29.11 -2.63
C VAL A 610 15.73 29.47 -4.10
N ALA A 611 16.83 30.13 -4.44
CA ALA A 611 17.24 30.37 -5.81
C ALA A 611 17.49 29.02 -6.51
N HIS A 612 16.50 28.60 -7.30
CA HIS A 612 16.54 27.39 -8.11
C HIS A 612 15.90 27.64 -9.49
N ASP A 613 15.57 26.57 -10.22
CA ASP A 613 14.90 26.59 -11.52
C ASP A 613 13.83 27.71 -11.60
N PRO A 614 13.93 28.65 -12.57
CA PRO A 614 13.02 29.78 -12.71
C PRO A 614 11.55 29.41 -12.97
N ARG A 615 11.25 28.13 -13.16
CA ARG A 615 9.88 27.63 -13.43
C ARG A 615 9.00 27.48 -12.20
N ARG A 616 9.54 27.48 -10.98
CA ARG A 616 8.77 27.38 -9.72
C ARG A 616 9.41 28.19 -8.60
N ASN A 617 8.60 28.84 -7.76
CA ASN A 617 9.13 29.46 -6.55
C ASN A 617 9.29 28.38 -5.47
N ILE A 618 10.45 28.34 -4.84
CA ILE A 618 10.76 27.37 -3.79
C ILE A 618 11.07 28.16 -2.53
N TYR A 619 10.51 27.74 -1.41
CA TYR A 619 10.67 28.35 -0.11
C TYR A 619 11.22 27.33 0.88
N LEU A 620 12.19 27.74 1.67
CA LEU A 620 12.65 26.98 2.83
C LEU A 620 11.95 27.56 4.06
N LEU A 621 11.16 26.72 4.72
CA LEU A 621 10.62 27.00 6.05
C LEU A 621 11.52 26.32 7.08
N GLY A 622 12.21 27.10 7.90
CA GLY A 622 13.03 26.59 8.98
C GLY A 622 12.39 26.86 10.33
N ALA A 623 12.42 25.88 11.22
CA ALA A 623 12.06 26.08 12.63
C ALA A 623 13.24 25.76 13.55
N ARG A 624 13.36 26.56 14.63
CA ARG A 624 14.37 26.41 15.68
C ARG A 624 13.72 26.16 17.03
N PHE A 625 14.25 25.20 17.77
CA PHE A 625 13.76 24.85 19.10
C PHE A 625 14.41 25.62 20.25
N ARG A 626 13.63 25.84 21.32
CA ARG A 626 14.09 26.39 22.60
C ARG A 626 14.98 25.40 23.37
N GLN A 627 14.69 24.10 23.31
CA GLN A 627 15.45 23.01 23.96
C GLN A 627 15.39 21.70 23.13
N ALA A 628 16.24 20.72 23.43
CA ALA A 628 16.14 19.38 22.83
C ALA A 628 14.81 18.73 23.24
N ALA A 629 14.00 18.31 22.26
CA ALA A 629 12.71 17.68 22.49
C ALA A 629 12.89 16.25 23.05
N ASP A 630 12.04 15.84 23.99
CA ASP A 630 11.85 14.42 24.31
C ASP A 630 10.88 13.78 23.29
N ALA A 631 10.70 12.46 23.34
CA ALA A 631 9.93 11.71 22.36
C ALA A 631 8.46 12.18 22.24
N ASP A 632 7.83 12.57 23.35
CA ASP A 632 6.44 13.06 23.36
C ASP A 632 6.35 14.45 22.71
N LYS A 633 7.34 15.31 22.95
CA LYS A 633 7.47 16.59 22.26
C LYS A 633 7.74 16.39 20.77
N GLU A 634 8.57 15.43 20.37
CA GLU A 634 8.81 15.12 18.95
C GLU A 634 7.51 14.74 18.22
N GLN A 635 6.58 14.04 18.87
CA GLN A 635 5.28 13.70 18.28
C GLN A 635 4.36 14.92 18.14
N ALA A 636 4.22 15.74 19.19
CA ALA A 636 3.44 16.99 19.13
C ALA A 636 4.01 17.95 18.07
N LEU A 637 5.33 17.97 17.95
CA LEU A 637 6.05 18.74 16.95
C LEU A 637 5.85 18.20 15.54
N SER A 638 5.90 16.88 15.35
CA SER A 638 5.59 16.23 14.07
C SER A 638 4.16 16.55 13.60
N LYS A 639 3.18 16.56 14.52
CA LYS A 639 1.79 16.95 14.22
C LYS A 639 1.72 18.42 13.78
N ALA A 640 2.31 19.34 14.55
CA ALA A 640 2.34 20.76 14.19
C ALA A 640 3.08 21.04 12.87
N PHE A 641 4.16 20.30 12.58
CA PHE A 641 4.91 20.40 11.34
C PHE A 641 4.15 19.84 10.15
N SER A 642 3.46 18.72 10.33
CA SER A 642 2.56 18.18 9.30
C SER A 642 1.45 19.18 9.00
N CYS A 643 0.85 19.80 10.01
CA CYS A 643 -0.17 20.85 9.83
C CYS A 643 0.39 22.08 9.10
N LEU A 644 1.57 22.56 9.48
CA LEU A 644 2.20 23.72 8.84
C LEU A 644 2.64 23.42 7.40
N SER A 645 3.19 22.22 7.15
CA SER A 645 3.55 21.76 5.81
C SER A 645 2.32 21.65 4.93
N ASN A 646 1.29 20.93 5.38
CA ASN A 646 0.03 20.78 4.65
C ASN A 646 -0.60 22.15 4.35
N TYR A 647 -0.57 23.08 5.31
CA TYR A 647 -1.04 24.44 5.09
C TYR A 647 -0.21 25.21 4.05
N CYS A 648 1.12 25.10 4.08
CA CYS A 648 1.98 25.77 3.09
C CYS A 648 1.79 25.20 1.68
N ASP A 649 1.57 23.90 1.57
CA ASP A 649 1.23 23.24 0.30
C ASP A 649 -0.13 23.72 -0.21
N THR A 650 -1.13 23.80 0.68
CA THR A 650 -2.48 24.34 0.40
C THR A 650 -2.44 25.82 -0.04
N LEU A 651 -1.64 26.64 0.64
CA LEU A 651 -1.53 28.09 0.39
C LEU A 651 -1.09 28.46 -1.03
N THR A 652 -0.54 27.50 -1.74
CA THR A 652 0.12 27.75 -3.01
C THR A 652 -0.42 26.91 -4.13
N ASP A 653 -1.49 26.15 -3.93
CA ASP A 653 -2.06 25.27 -4.96
C ASP A 653 -0.96 24.40 -5.62
N GLY A 654 0.08 24.02 -4.85
CA GLY A 654 1.29 23.35 -5.35
C GLY A 654 2.19 24.15 -6.31
N THR A 655 1.88 25.42 -6.60
CA THR A 655 2.71 26.31 -7.44
C THR A 655 4.03 26.66 -6.79
N ASN A 656 4.06 26.68 -5.45
CA ASN A 656 5.26 26.90 -4.68
C ASN A 656 5.59 25.64 -3.89
N LEU A 657 6.89 25.42 -3.70
CA LEU A 657 7.36 24.28 -2.95
C LEU A 657 7.91 24.74 -1.61
N TYR A 658 7.39 24.18 -0.51
CA TYR A 658 7.92 24.45 0.83
C TYR A 658 8.74 23.28 1.32
N LEU A 659 10.02 23.53 1.56
CA LEU A 659 10.91 22.58 2.19
C LEU A 659 10.96 22.91 3.68
N PHE A 660 10.52 21.97 4.51
CA PHE A 660 10.54 22.16 5.95
C PHE A 660 11.80 21.53 6.56
N HIS A 661 12.54 22.30 7.36
CA HIS A 661 13.70 21.78 8.08
C HIS A 661 13.76 22.27 9.52
N VAL A 662 14.04 21.33 10.41
CA VAL A 662 14.35 21.58 11.81
C VAL A 662 15.85 21.67 11.97
N TYR A 663 16.33 22.71 12.66
CA TYR A 663 17.77 22.90 12.87
C TYR A 663 18.15 22.92 14.35
N PRO A 664 19.21 22.18 14.75
CA PRO A 664 19.91 22.45 15.99
C PRO A 664 20.57 23.84 15.95
N LYS A 665 20.96 24.32 17.14
CA LYS A 665 21.40 25.69 17.43
C LYS A 665 22.58 26.21 16.55
N ASP A 666 23.31 25.31 15.88
CA ASP A 666 24.61 25.61 15.25
C ASP A 666 24.78 25.07 13.81
N VAL A 667 23.70 24.93 13.03
CA VAL A 667 23.80 24.46 11.63
C VAL A 667 24.09 25.63 10.68
N PRO A 668 25.10 25.53 9.77
CA PRO A 668 25.43 26.58 8.81
C PRO A 668 24.23 27.08 7.99
N LEU A 669 23.30 26.19 7.66
CA LEU A 669 22.10 26.53 6.89
C LEU A 669 21.11 27.38 7.70
N TRP A 670 20.99 27.17 9.02
CA TRP A 670 20.19 28.02 9.91
C TRP A 670 20.79 29.42 10.05
N ASN A 671 22.11 29.53 10.12
CA ASN A 671 22.78 30.83 10.20
C ASN A 671 22.51 31.68 8.94
N THR A 672 22.52 31.05 7.77
CA THR A 672 22.13 31.74 6.52
C THR A 672 20.64 32.04 6.49
N LEU A 673 19.78 31.12 6.94
CA LEU A 673 18.35 31.40 7.07
C LEU A 673 18.06 32.57 8.02
N THR A 674 18.89 32.75 9.05
CA THR A 674 18.81 33.90 9.97
C THR A 674 19.21 35.21 9.27
N SER A 675 20.16 35.17 8.34
CA SER A 675 20.64 36.36 7.63
C SER A 675 19.75 36.80 6.47
N VAL A 676 19.14 35.84 5.74
CA VAL A 676 18.31 36.16 4.56
C VAL A 676 16.82 35.86 4.74
N GLY A 677 16.45 35.01 5.70
CA GLY A 677 15.08 34.58 5.89
C GLY A 677 14.25 35.57 6.70
N THR A 678 13.00 35.74 6.29
CA THR A 678 11.99 36.53 7.00
C THR A 678 11.43 35.75 8.18
N LYS A 679 11.38 36.38 9.35
CA LYS A 679 10.83 35.76 10.57
C LYS A 679 9.30 35.71 10.51
N LEU A 680 8.73 34.56 10.89
CA LEU A 680 7.29 34.28 10.84
C LEU A 680 6.61 34.18 12.21
N ASN A 681 7.31 34.33 13.33
CA ASN A 681 6.72 34.24 14.67
C ASN A 681 7.26 35.26 15.65
#